data_AF-A0A7C3LDB3-F1
#
_entry.id   AF-A0A7C3LDB3-F1
#
_cell.length_a   1.000
_cell.length_b   1.000
_cell.length_c   1.000
_cell.angle_alpha   90.00
_cell.angle_beta   90.00
_cell.angle_gamma   90.00
#
_symmetry.space_group_name_H-M   'P 1'
#
loop_
_entity.id
_entity.type
_entity.pdbx_description
1 polymer ?
#
loop_
_entity_poly.entity_id
_entity_poly.type
_entity_poly.pdbx_seq_one_letter_code
_entity_poly.pdbx_strand_id
1 'polypeptide(L)'
;MNNWLVYPMHEHGRNCSGNSVYQRALFGYNLQDGQLYQLYEGAAGEAALLYDPAQDVVYWTTTFGGTVHLFDPQTWEMRQKMSVGTTSDSGGAVLNGLYYFGSVNTPDSICQDPINPNCGALFAIDSGGSIVRQLNTDDGFRAWVGTSVTTDGEYLYAGSAKQTMGEPEVENEYLYGCSVTKLDADLNVVASFDPGDPSCYYQPFVGANADSVSGEVVPDGTGLWAQYVRPNDANLQTTLYRLDLNLQEQCRVNFPFEPQTQGIGFYGAPTVDKDGNAYVVVTVPDVENTRRGQLWRVTPDCQTTLLAEAPGSWAHASPTLADDQYVLLATDGRLQILTLDGQMVQEYALASDARVNASPVIHNGVIYVVQEDGTLNVIENSGVSGYGSAIWPRYRHDNSGSAALGNETAAPSATFLPIVTATPGTDTAVGPQGTFVTFHMEVSRTPRVQTLWPLLEQFMALADRYGVKVTLQFSTTWADYVYKNNLLDTVYAWEANGHEIALHHHGPTHKFFDGYTNNPDAVRTDGWYATDVGYLGDMDDLMAFMSPISQNGLVTAGMSDEDTDWPEGVLYYATDSGERATRDDLLSRPVETTHNGYPVTEIYNTGYFIEHLGDGAVDLNDIEQALLTAAPDEYMGIVFNDETIEQDFAQIEPLFQLLQQRGAQVETVSSLMERR
;
A
#
# COMPACT_ATOMS: atom_id res chain seq x y z
N MET A 1 21.34 14.94 6.80
CA MET A 1 20.58 16.08 7.33
C MET A 1 19.39 15.67 8.19
N ASN A 2 18.79 14.47 8.13
CA ASN A 2 17.49 14.31 8.81
C ASN A 2 17.42 13.34 10.00
N ASN A 3 18.48 12.64 10.41
CA ASN A 3 18.50 11.89 11.68
C ASN A 3 17.21 11.07 11.95
N TRP A 4 16.67 10.34 10.97
CA TRP A 4 15.46 9.54 11.14
C TRP A 4 15.75 8.04 10.96
N LEU A 5 15.36 7.24 11.94
CA LEU A 5 15.15 5.81 11.72
C LEU A 5 13.69 5.61 11.33
N VAL A 6 13.44 5.24 10.08
CA VAL A 6 12.07 5.10 9.54
C VAL A 6 11.73 3.65 9.31
N TYR A 7 10.53 3.27 9.72
CA TYR A 7 10.02 1.92 9.55
C TYR A 7 8.51 1.96 9.30
N PRO A 8 8.02 1.22 8.29
CA PRO A 8 6.59 1.06 8.09
C PRO A 8 6.06 0.09 9.16
N MET A 9 4.84 0.35 9.65
CA MET A 9 4.13 -0.66 10.41
C MET A 9 3.37 -1.57 9.46
N HIS A 10 3.47 -2.86 9.73
CA HIS A 10 2.75 -3.89 9.00
C HIS A 10 2.21 -4.88 10.02
N GLU A 11 0.89 -5.10 10.02
CA GLU A 11 0.29 -6.11 10.89
C GLU A 11 0.28 -7.47 10.19
N HIS A 12 0.78 -8.48 10.88
CA HIS A 12 0.86 -9.83 10.36
C HIS A 12 -0.52 -10.53 10.42
N GLY A 13 -1.43 -10.11 9.55
CA GLY A 13 -2.64 -10.84 9.17
C GLY A 13 -2.43 -11.60 7.86
N ARG A 14 -3.24 -12.64 7.58
CA ARG A 14 -3.28 -13.18 6.22
C ARG A 14 -3.80 -12.08 5.30
N ASN A 15 -3.13 -11.87 4.16
CA ASN A 15 -3.46 -10.84 3.18
C ASN A 15 -3.27 -9.41 3.72
N CYS A 16 -2.35 -9.21 4.66
CA CYS A 16 -1.99 -7.88 5.18
C CYS A 16 -3.19 -7.11 5.79
N SER A 17 -4.22 -7.82 6.26
CA SER A 17 -5.36 -7.24 6.97
C SER A 17 -5.12 -7.29 8.48
N GLY A 18 -4.96 -6.13 9.10
CA GLY A 18 -4.82 -5.95 10.53
C GLY A 18 -6.00 -5.21 11.17
N ASN A 19 -6.12 -5.28 12.49
CA ASN A 19 -7.06 -4.46 13.26
C ASN A 19 -6.37 -3.31 14.00
N SER A 20 -5.05 -3.18 13.87
CA SER A 20 -4.28 -2.10 14.45
C SER A 20 -4.66 -0.78 13.78
N VAL A 21 -4.91 0.22 14.61
CA VAL A 21 -5.11 1.61 14.17
C VAL A 21 -3.88 2.19 13.47
N TYR A 22 -2.73 1.51 13.54
CA TYR A 22 -1.47 1.93 12.91
C TYR A 22 -1.05 1.04 11.75
N GLN A 23 -1.94 0.18 11.23
CA GLN A 23 -1.58 -0.76 10.16
C GLN A 23 -1.21 -0.07 8.83
N ARG A 24 -1.58 1.21 8.66
CA ARG A 24 -1.26 2.04 7.48
C ARG A 24 -0.35 3.22 7.83
N ALA A 25 0.41 3.09 8.92
CA ALA A 25 1.28 4.14 9.43
C ALA A 25 2.75 3.93 9.04
N LEU A 26 3.41 5.01 8.69
CA LEU A 26 4.87 5.10 8.59
C LEU A 26 5.39 5.83 9.83
N PHE A 27 6.29 5.20 10.59
CA PHE A 27 6.87 5.81 11.77
C PHE A 27 8.33 6.22 11.54
N GLY A 28 8.72 7.30 12.20
CA GLY A 28 10.08 7.82 12.22
C GLY A 28 10.51 8.09 13.64
N TYR A 29 11.64 7.51 14.04
CA TYR A 29 12.33 7.87 15.27
C TYR A 29 13.41 8.91 14.96
N ASN A 30 13.26 10.11 15.49
CA ASN A 30 14.20 11.21 15.29
C ASN A 30 15.37 11.07 16.28
N LEU A 31 16.58 10.91 15.75
CA LEU A 31 17.79 10.69 16.54
C LEU A 31 18.30 11.96 17.24
N GLN A 32 17.79 13.16 16.89
CA GLN A 32 18.18 14.41 17.55
C GLN A 32 17.42 14.63 18.86
N ASP A 33 16.11 14.44 18.85
CA ASP A 33 15.25 14.66 20.02
C ASP A 33 14.83 13.35 20.73
N GLY A 34 15.15 12.20 20.12
CA GLY A 34 14.84 10.88 20.64
C GLY A 34 13.35 10.59 20.71
N GLN A 35 12.52 11.25 19.89
CA GLN A 35 11.08 11.05 19.85
C GLN A 35 10.66 10.21 18.64
N LEU A 36 9.55 9.48 18.83
CA LEU A 36 8.88 8.74 17.77
C LEU A 36 7.75 9.59 17.18
N TYR A 37 7.67 9.65 15.86
CA TYR A 37 6.68 10.39 15.10
C TYR A 37 5.97 9.45 14.15
N GLN A 38 4.67 9.64 13.97
CA GLN A 38 3.95 9.13 12.82
C GLN A 38 4.24 10.10 11.67
N LEU A 39 5.06 9.66 10.72
CA LEU A 39 5.50 10.47 9.58
C LEU A 39 4.43 10.53 8.49
N TYR A 40 3.66 9.46 8.34
CA TYR A 40 2.62 9.37 7.34
C TYR A 40 1.56 8.33 7.75
N GLU A 41 0.32 8.52 7.31
CA GLU A 41 -0.81 7.60 7.44
C GLU A 41 -1.48 7.45 6.08
N GLY A 42 -1.86 6.24 5.70
CA GLY A 42 -2.59 5.99 4.46
C GLY A 42 -1.97 4.92 3.57
N ALA A 43 -0.88 4.28 3.97
CA ALA A 43 -0.33 3.15 3.23
C ALA A 43 0.35 2.12 4.14
N ALA A 44 0.36 0.86 3.72
CA ALA A 44 1.07 -0.21 4.38
C ALA A 44 2.15 -0.73 3.44
N GLY A 45 3.32 -1.05 3.97
CA GLY A 45 4.44 -1.56 3.17
C GLY A 45 5.31 -2.49 4.00
N GLU A 46 5.75 -3.57 3.39
CA GLU A 46 6.74 -4.48 3.99
C GLU A 46 8.18 -4.10 3.57
N ALA A 47 8.31 -3.35 2.49
CA ALA A 47 9.57 -2.98 1.89
C ALA A 47 10.31 -1.87 2.66
N ALA A 48 11.64 -1.93 2.65
CA ALA A 48 12.47 -0.86 3.17
C ALA A 48 12.42 0.40 2.27
N LEU A 49 12.43 1.58 2.89
CA LEU A 49 12.42 2.88 2.22
C LEU A 49 13.79 3.24 1.65
N LEU A 50 13.82 3.78 0.42
CA LEU A 50 15.06 4.19 -0.26
C LEU A 50 15.19 5.71 -0.25
N TYR A 51 16.23 6.26 0.35
CA TYR A 51 16.57 7.67 0.17
C TYR A 51 17.56 7.80 -0.99
N ASP A 52 17.22 8.61 -1.99
CA ASP A 52 18.14 9.01 -3.06
C ASP A 52 18.65 10.44 -2.77
N PRO A 53 19.92 10.61 -2.34
CA PRO A 53 20.48 11.91 -2.04
C PRO A 53 20.78 12.74 -3.29
N ALA A 54 20.89 12.13 -4.47
CA ALA A 54 21.13 12.86 -5.71
C ALA A 54 19.87 13.61 -6.17
N GLN A 55 18.70 13.04 -5.87
CA GLN A 55 17.39 13.60 -6.18
C GLN A 55 16.67 14.20 -4.96
N ASP A 56 17.26 14.04 -3.78
CA ASP A 56 16.70 14.41 -2.47
C ASP A 56 15.25 13.94 -2.29
N VAL A 57 15.02 12.64 -2.45
CA VAL A 57 13.68 12.00 -2.39
C VAL A 57 13.74 10.67 -1.66
N VAL A 58 12.69 10.33 -0.92
CA VAL A 58 12.52 9.00 -0.32
C VAL A 58 11.46 8.22 -1.09
N TYR A 59 11.81 7.05 -1.60
CA TYR A 59 10.90 6.10 -2.24
C TYR A 59 10.43 5.05 -1.24
N TRP A 60 9.13 4.77 -1.24
CA TRP A 60 8.53 3.71 -0.45
C TRP A 60 7.52 2.92 -1.28
N THR A 61 7.82 1.66 -1.51
CA THR A 61 6.92 0.68 -2.14
C THR A 61 5.93 0.12 -1.12
N THR A 62 4.66 -0.02 -1.52
CA THR A 62 3.58 -0.42 -0.62
C THR A 62 2.81 -1.65 -1.11
N THR A 63 2.44 -2.51 -0.16
CA THR A 63 1.86 -3.86 -0.32
C THR A 63 0.47 -3.87 -0.94
N PHE A 64 -0.17 -2.70 -1.15
CA PHE A 64 -1.48 -2.59 -1.79
C PHE A 64 -1.46 -1.55 -2.93
N GLY A 65 -1.89 -1.95 -4.12
CA GLY A 65 -1.96 -1.11 -5.33
C GLY A 65 -0.63 -0.76 -6.01
N GLY A 66 0.52 -1.19 -5.47
CA GLY A 66 1.87 -1.01 -6.07
C GLY A 66 2.16 0.44 -6.23
N THR A 67 1.95 1.08 -5.10
CA THR A 67 1.91 2.49 -5.02
C THR A 67 3.27 2.93 -4.53
N VAL A 68 4.17 3.38 -5.40
CA VAL A 68 5.40 3.99 -4.89
C VAL A 68 5.04 5.37 -4.36
N HIS A 69 5.32 5.60 -3.08
CA HIS A 69 5.21 6.91 -2.46
C HIS A 69 6.56 7.58 -2.50
N LEU A 70 6.57 8.82 -2.98
CA LEU A 70 7.75 9.67 -3.02
C LEU A 70 7.57 10.73 -1.94
N PHE A 71 8.49 10.81 -0.98
CA PHE A 71 8.45 11.80 0.09
C PHE A 71 9.59 12.79 -0.03
N ASP A 72 9.32 13.99 0.45
CA ASP A 72 10.37 14.93 0.82
C ASP A 72 11.11 14.39 2.07
N PRO A 73 12.42 14.16 2.02
CA PRO A 73 13.16 13.59 3.15
C PRO A 73 13.20 14.50 4.37
N GLN A 74 12.99 15.82 4.21
CA GLN A 74 13.09 16.82 5.26
C GLN A 74 11.75 17.03 5.96
N THR A 75 10.66 17.13 5.20
CA THR A 75 9.31 17.37 5.74
C THR A 75 8.50 16.11 5.93
N TRP A 76 8.88 15.00 5.27
CA TRP A 76 8.08 13.78 5.12
C TRP A 76 6.72 14.02 4.46
N GLU A 77 6.53 15.18 3.82
CA GLU A 77 5.36 15.42 2.98
C GLU A 77 5.45 14.54 1.72
N MET A 78 4.33 13.90 1.38
CA MET A 78 4.24 13.13 0.15
C MET A 78 4.30 14.07 -1.04
N ARG A 79 5.30 13.89 -1.90
CA ARG A 79 5.45 14.62 -3.16
C ARG A 79 4.56 14.04 -4.25
N GLN A 80 4.56 12.71 -4.36
CA GLN A 80 3.86 11.99 -5.41
C GLN A 80 3.45 10.61 -4.92
N LYS A 81 2.27 10.20 -5.35
CA LYS A 81 1.77 8.82 -5.29
C LYS A 81 1.69 8.31 -6.72
N MET A 82 2.22 7.13 -7.00
CA MET A 82 2.12 6.53 -8.32
C MET A 82 1.68 5.08 -8.21
N SER A 83 0.78 4.61 -9.07
CA SER A 83 0.28 3.23 -9.07
C SER A 83 0.71 2.51 -10.35
N VAL A 84 1.08 1.24 -10.22
CA VAL A 84 1.28 0.32 -11.36
C VAL A 84 0.12 -0.69 -11.52
N GLY A 85 -0.96 -0.53 -10.74
CA GLY A 85 -2.16 -1.35 -10.83
C GLY A 85 -2.04 -2.76 -10.24
N THR A 86 -1.05 -3.03 -9.39
CA THR A 86 -0.81 -4.32 -8.69
C THR A 86 0.03 -4.06 -7.45
N THR A 87 0.21 -4.96 -6.48
CA THR A 87 0.96 -4.70 -5.23
C THR A 87 2.49 -4.75 -5.37
N SER A 88 3.22 -4.15 -4.43
CA SER A 88 4.70 -4.18 -4.41
C SER A 88 5.24 -4.37 -2.99
N ASP A 89 5.98 -5.46 -2.79
CA ASP A 89 6.58 -5.82 -1.50
C ASP A 89 8.11 -5.71 -1.55
N SER A 90 8.67 -5.45 -2.73
CA SER A 90 10.11 -5.30 -2.93
C SER A 90 10.60 -3.93 -2.51
N GLY A 91 11.76 -3.89 -1.85
CA GLY A 91 12.59 -2.70 -1.88
C GLY A 91 13.11 -2.41 -3.29
N GLY A 92 13.64 -1.21 -3.50
CA GLY A 92 14.21 -0.84 -4.79
C GLY A 92 15.67 -0.42 -4.72
N ALA A 93 16.26 -0.17 -5.88
CA ALA A 93 17.61 0.35 -6.06
C ALA A 93 17.60 1.57 -7.00
N VAL A 94 18.58 2.45 -6.87
CA VAL A 94 18.77 3.56 -7.81
C VAL A 94 19.95 3.27 -8.75
N LEU A 95 19.70 3.40 -10.05
CA LEU A 95 20.73 3.29 -11.08
C LEU A 95 20.49 4.39 -12.12
N ASN A 96 21.52 5.16 -12.45
CA ASN A 96 21.44 6.26 -13.43
C ASN A 96 20.31 7.28 -13.17
N GLY A 97 19.98 7.53 -11.89
CA GLY A 97 18.95 8.49 -11.49
C GLY A 97 17.51 7.98 -11.64
N LEU A 98 17.32 6.69 -11.89
CA LEU A 98 16.01 6.03 -11.88
C LEU A 98 15.92 5.09 -10.67
N TYR A 99 14.75 5.04 -10.05
CA TYR A 99 14.41 4.10 -8.99
C TYR A 99 13.75 2.85 -9.59
N TYR A 100 14.35 1.69 -9.33
CA TYR A 100 13.90 0.40 -9.83
C TYR A 100 13.28 -0.42 -8.72
N PHE A 101 12.10 -0.98 -8.98
CA PHE A 101 11.38 -1.83 -8.04
C PHE A 101 10.59 -2.90 -8.79
N GLY A 102 10.10 -3.91 -8.08
CA GLY A 102 9.26 -4.97 -8.65
C GLY A 102 7.94 -5.17 -7.93
N SER A 103 6.94 -5.60 -8.67
CA SER A 103 5.61 -5.92 -8.15
C SER A 103 5.48 -7.40 -7.79
N VAL A 104 4.39 -7.69 -7.09
CA VAL A 104 4.02 -9.05 -6.68
C VAL A 104 3.12 -9.69 -7.73
N ASN A 105 3.23 -11.01 -7.87
CA ASN A 105 2.36 -11.82 -8.71
C ASN A 105 1.43 -12.67 -7.82
N THR A 106 0.37 -12.07 -7.28
CA THR A 106 -0.57 -12.79 -6.42
C THR A 106 -1.42 -13.77 -7.23
N PRO A 107 -1.88 -14.89 -6.66
CA PRO A 107 -2.83 -15.77 -7.33
C PRO A 107 -4.27 -15.20 -7.34
N ASP A 108 -4.49 -14.00 -6.82
CA ASP A 108 -5.81 -13.40 -6.69
C ASP A 108 -6.34 -12.86 -8.02
N SER A 109 -7.66 -12.62 -8.08
CA SER A 109 -8.33 -12.14 -9.30
C SER A 109 -7.74 -10.85 -9.86
N ILE A 110 -7.23 -9.95 -9.01
CA ILE A 110 -6.57 -8.71 -9.44
C ILE A 110 -5.37 -8.94 -10.38
N CYS A 111 -4.70 -10.09 -10.26
CA CYS A 111 -3.57 -10.46 -11.09
C CYS A 111 -3.92 -11.47 -12.18
N GLN A 112 -4.97 -12.27 -11.99
CA GLN A 112 -5.25 -13.45 -12.80
C GLN A 112 -6.55 -13.36 -13.63
N ASP A 113 -7.50 -12.45 -13.33
CA ASP A 113 -8.81 -12.38 -13.99
C ASP A 113 -9.29 -10.92 -14.27
N PRO A 114 -8.95 -10.33 -15.45
CA PRO A 114 -8.04 -10.87 -16.46
C PRO A 114 -6.58 -10.83 -15.99
N ILE A 115 -5.70 -11.51 -16.73
CA ILE A 115 -4.26 -11.48 -16.46
C ILE A 115 -3.76 -10.03 -16.55
N ASN A 116 -3.40 -9.45 -15.40
CA ASN A 116 -2.81 -8.13 -15.32
C ASN A 116 -1.32 -8.24 -15.67
N PRO A 117 -0.84 -7.59 -16.76
CA PRO A 117 0.53 -7.76 -17.22
C PRO A 117 1.56 -7.22 -16.22
N ASN A 118 1.16 -6.26 -15.38
CA ASN A 118 2.01 -5.60 -14.40
C ASN A 118 2.20 -6.41 -13.12
N CYS A 119 1.44 -7.48 -12.88
CA CYS A 119 1.68 -8.38 -11.76
C CYS A 119 2.96 -9.19 -11.95
N GLY A 120 3.89 -9.07 -11.01
CA GLY A 120 5.21 -9.69 -11.11
C GLY A 120 6.14 -9.05 -12.14
N ALA A 121 6.00 -7.75 -12.36
CA ALA A 121 6.80 -6.97 -13.29
C ALA A 121 7.92 -6.20 -12.56
N LEU A 122 8.86 -5.66 -13.33
CA LEU A 122 9.87 -4.71 -12.87
C LEU A 122 9.60 -3.35 -13.52
N PHE A 123 9.81 -2.28 -12.76
CA PHE A 123 9.59 -0.91 -13.20
C PHE A 123 10.81 -0.04 -12.89
N ALA A 124 11.00 1.01 -13.68
CA ALA A 124 11.93 2.09 -13.39
C ALA A 124 11.17 3.41 -13.44
N ILE A 125 11.36 4.25 -12.42
CA ILE A 125 10.67 5.53 -12.29
C ILE A 125 11.68 6.66 -12.10
N ASP A 126 11.34 7.85 -12.56
CA ASP A 126 12.10 9.04 -12.22
C ASP A 126 11.71 9.63 -10.85
N SER A 127 12.42 10.67 -10.42
CA SER A 127 12.12 11.41 -9.17
C SER A 127 10.80 12.19 -9.21
N GLY A 128 10.14 12.29 -10.36
CA GLY A 128 8.79 12.83 -10.51
C GLY A 128 7.71 11.76 -10.41
N GLY A 129 8.07 10.48 -10.26
CA GLY A 129 7.14 9.35 -10.20
C GLY A 129 6.58 8.93 -11.56
N SER A 130 7.23 9.33 -12.67
CA SER A 130 6.84 8.84 -14.00
C SER A 130 7.51 7.49 -14.29
N ILE A 131 6.75 6.53 -14.82
CA ILE A 131 7.31 5.26 -15.29
C ILE A 131 8.14 5.51 -16.56
N VAL A 132 9.44 5.24 -16.47
CA VAL A 132 10.43 5.44 -17.53
C VAL A 132 10.74 4.13 -18.26
N ARG A 133 10.71 3.00 -17.53
CA ARG A 133 10.89 1.65 -18.06
C ARG A 133 9.94 0.69 -17.36
N GLN A 134 9.56 -0.36 -18.07
CA GLN A 134 8.86 -1.52 -17.50
C GLN A 134 9.36 -2.79 -18.19
N LEU A 135 9.34 -3.89 -17.46
CA LEU A 135 9.55 -5.24 -17.96
C LEU A 135 8.47 -6.10 -17.33
N ASN A 136 7.50 -6.54 -18.13
CA ASN A 136 6.28 -7.15 -17.63
C ASN A 136 5.90 -8.41 -18.42
N THR A 137 4.69 -8.93 -18.20
CA THR A 137 4.24 -10.19 -18.80
C THR A 137 4.29 -10.14 -20.33
N ASP A 138 4.00 -8.98 -20.93
CA ASP A 138 4.00 -8.79 -22.38
C ASP A 138 5.43 -8.83 -22.97
N ASP A 139 6.43 -8.57 -22.13
CA ASP A 139 7.86 -8.63 -22.46
C ASP A 139 8.49 -10.00 -22.11
N GLY A 140 7.69 -10.98 -21.68
CA GLY A 140 8.14 -12.31 -21.29
C GLY A 140 8.73 -12.39 -19.88
N PHE A 141 8.37 -11.46 -18.99
CA PHE A 141 8.78 -11.48 -17.59
C PHE A 141 7.58 -11.41 -16.64
N ARG A 142 7.44 -12.38 -15.74
CA ARG A 142 6.32 -12.41 -14.80
C ARG A 142 6.68 -13.24 -13.59
N ALA A 143 7.19 -12.60 -12.55
CA ALA A 143 7.62 -13.29 -11.34
C ALA A 143 7.30 -12.47 -10.11
N TRP A 144 6.87 -13.08 -9.00
CA TRP A 144 6.70 -12.34 -7.76
C TRP A 144 8.06 -11.80 -7.31
N VAL A 145 8.30 -10.51 -7.49
CA VAL A 145 9.50 -9.82 -7.00
C VAL A 145 9.26 -9.43 -5.54
N GLY A 146 9.39 -10.41 -4.64
CA GLY A 146 9.21 -10.20 -3.20
C GLY A 146 10.49 -9.74 -2.51
N THR A 147 11.63 -9.91 -3.18
CA THR A 147 12.93 -9.45 -2.70
C THR A 147 13.25 -8.06 -3.26
N SER A 148 14.03 -7.25 -2.54
CA SER A 148 14.45 -5.96 -3.08
C SER A 148 15.25 -6.13 -4.37
N VAL A 149 15.07 -5.20 -5.31
CA VAL A 149 16.01 -5.03 -6.43
C VAL A 149 17.32 -4.47 -5.88
N THR A 150 18.45 -5.04 -6.31
CA THR A 150 19.80 -4.57 -5.94
C THR A 150 20.62 -4.19 -7.16
N THR A 151 21.77 -3.54 -6.94
CA THR A 151 22.67 -3.13 -8.01
C THR A 151 24.13 -3.22 -7.62
N ASP A 152 25.00 -3.50 -8.59
CA ASP A 152 26.46 -3.35 -8.47
C ASP A 152 26.97 -2.01 -9.03
N GLY A 153 26.06 -1.11 -9.44
CA GLY A 153 26.36 0.17 -10.08
C GLY A 153 26.41 0.11 -11.61
N GLU A 154 26.35 -1.08 -12.21
CA GLU A 154 26.26 -1.27 -13.67
C GLU A 154 25.00 -2.01 -14.07
N TYR A 155 24.67 -3.06 -13.33
CA TYR A 155 23.52 -3.94 -13.54
C TYR A 155 22.58 -3.94 -12.34
N LEU A 156 21.36 -4.40 -12.58
CA LEU A 156 20.34 -4.67 -11.58
C LEU A 156 20.25 -6.18 -11.36
N TYR A 157 19.92 -6.58 -10.14
CA TYR A 157 19.68 -7.97 -9.78
C TYR A 157 18.35 -8.08 -9.04
N ALA A 158 17.48 -8.97 -9.50
CA ALA A 158 16.19 -9.24 -8.88
C ALA A 158 16.11 -10.72 -8.50
N GLY A 159 15.81 -11.00 -7.24
CA GLY A 159 15.41 -12.32 -6.79
C GLY A 159 13.89 -12.46 -6.86
N SER A 160 13.41 -13.54 -7.46
CA SER A 160 11.97 -13.78 -7.58
C SER A 160 11.50 -14.99 -6.77
N ALA A 161 10.22 -14.97 -6.45
CA ALA A 161 9.45 -16.12 -6.01
C ALA A 161 8.67 -16.71 -7.20
N LYS A 162 7.70 -17.55 -6.90
CA LYS A 162 6.85 -18.19 -7.90
C LYS A 162 6.24 -17.21 -8.90
N GLN A 163 6.17 -17.67 -10.15
CA GLN A 163 5.35 -17.07 -11.19
C GLN A 163 3.97 -17.74 -11.24
N THR A 164 2.92 -17.00 -11.52
CA THR A 164 1.56 -17.51 -11.76
C THR A 164 0.98 -16.83 -12.98
N MET A 165 0.38 -17.55 -13.92
CA MET A 165 -0.23 -16.99 -15.13
C MET A 165 -1.56 -17.68 -15.43
N GLY A 166 -2.67 -17.09 -14.96
CA GLY A 166 -3.98 -17.72 -14.96
C GLY A 166 -4.11 -18.76 -13.83
N GLU A 167 -4.67 -19.93 -14.14
CA GLU A 167 -4.85 -21.01 -13.17
C GLU A 167 -3.48 -21.51 -12.63
N PRO A 168 -3.31 -21.65 -11.30
CA PRO A 168 -2.02 -21.99 -10.66
C PRO A 168 -1.35 -23.30 -11.13
N GLU A 169 -2.05 -24.13 -11.89
CA GLU A 169 -1.63 -25.44 -12.37
C GLU A 169 -1.14 -25.42 -13.84
N VAL A 170 -1.19 -24.27 -14.53
CA VAL A 170 -0.92 -24.15 -15.97
C VAL A 170 0.28 -23.22 -16.25
N GLU A 171 1.41 -23.45 -15.58
CA GLU A 171 2.68 -22.78 -15.89
C GLU A 171 3.42 -23.57 -16.98
N ASN A 172 3.18 -23.21 -18.25
CA ASN A 172 3.82 -23.85 -19.41
C ASN A 172 4.95 -22.99 -20.03
N GLU A 173 5.18 -21.80 -19.50
CA GLU A 173 6.19 -20.85 -19.96
C GLU A 173 7.09 -20.45 -18.79
N TYR A 174 8.41 -20.36 -19.01
CA TYR A 174 9.34 -19.83 -18.02
C TYR A 174 9.38 -18.31 -18.14
N LEU A 175 8.92 -17.64 -17.09
CA LEU A 175 8.80 -16.18 -16.97
C LEU A 175 9.62 -15.67 -15.79
N TYR A 176 10.76 -16.35 -15.53
CA TYR A 176 11.74 -15.99 -14.50
C TYR A 176 11.25 -16.13 -13.05
N GLY A 177 10.27 -17.01 -12.78
CA GLY A 177 9.93 -17.42 -11.41
C GLY A 177 11.08 -18.14 -10.70
N CYS A 178 11.17 -17.99 -9.38
CA CYS A 178 12.20 -18.60 -8.51
C CYS A 178 13.64 -18.46 -9.02
N SER A 179 13.96 -17.31 -9.60
CA SER A 179 15.22 -17.09 -10.30
C SER A 179 15.93 -15.86 -9.76
N VAL A 180 17.26 -15.83 -9.92
CA VAL A 180 18.02 -14.59 -9.89
C VAL A 180 18.09 -14.07 -11.31
N THR A 181 17.61 -12.85 -11.54
CA THR A 181 17.61 -12.22 -12.87
C THR A 181 18.57 -11.03 -12.85
N LYS A 182 19.49 -10.98 -13.82
CA LYS A 182 20.40 -9.85 -14.05
C LYS A 182 19.84 -8.99 -15.18
N LEU A 183 19.67 -7.71 -14.93
CA LEU A 183 19.14 -6.76 -15.90
C LEU A 183 20.10 -5.60 -16.14
N ASP A 184 20.06 -5.02 -17.33
CA ASP A 184 20.68 -3.71 -17.57
C ASP A 184 19.75 -2.55 -17.15
N ALA A 185 20.23 -1.32 -17.29
CA ALA A 185 19.47 -0.12 -16.89
C ALA A 185 18.20 0.12 -17.73
N ASP A 186 18.07 -0.52 -18.89
CA ASP A 186 16.87 -0.47 -19.73
C ASP A 186 15.90 -1.63 -19.43
N LEU A 187 16.16 -2.40 -18.37
CA LEU A 187 15.43 -3.60 -17.98
C LEU A 187 15.49 -4.75 -19.00
N ASN A 188 16.52 -4.79 -19.86
CA ASN A 188 16.74 -5.99 -20.66
C ASN A 188 17.32 -7.10 -19.78
N VAL A 189 16.76 -8.30 -19.86
CA VAL A 189 17.33 -9.48 -19.18
C VAL A 189 18.65 -9.86 -19.86
N VAL A 190 19.75 -9.75 -19.12
CA VAL A 190 21.12 -10.06 -19.58
C VAL A 190 21.49 -11.50 -19.27
N ALA A 191 21.05 -12.00 -18.12
CA ALA A 191 21.23 -13.38 -17.69
C ALA A 191 20.17 -13.74 -16.64
N SER A 192 19.91 -15.03 -16.46
CA SER A 192 19.18 -15.55 -15.30
C SER A 192 19.88 -16.79 -14.74
N PHE A 193 19.69 -17.02 -13.45
CA PHE A 193 20.02 -18.26 -12.77
C PHE A 193 18.76 -18.85 -12.16
N ASP A 194 18.45 -20.05 -12.62
CA ASP A 194 17.41 -20.92 -12.08
C ASP A 194 18.12 -22.22 -11.64
N PRO A 195 18.02 -22.62 -10.35
CA PRO A 195 18.61 -23.87 -9.88
C PRO A 195 17.97 -25.14 -10.47
N GLY A 196 16.86 -25.04 -11.22
CA GLY A 196 16.28 -26.10 -12.06
C GLY A 196 14.81 -26.48 -11.74
N ASP A 197 14.19 -27.14 -12.73
CA ASP A 197 12.74 -27.35 -12.95
C ASP A 197 12.12 -28.57 -12.23
N PRO A 198 11.88 -28.50 -10.91
CA PRO A 198 10.49 -28.72 -10.52
C PRO A 198 10.03 -27.49 -9.72
N SER A 199 10.06 -26.37 -10.42
CA SER A 199 9.19 -25.19 -10.32
C SER A 199 8.46 -24.94 -9.00
N CYS A 200 8.99 -24.00 -8.21
CA CYS A 200 8.22 -23.13 -7.31
C CYS A 200 6.95 -23.77 -6.70
N TYR A 201 7.08 -24.76 -5.82
CA TYR A 201 5.88 -25.45 -5.33
C TYR A 201 5.11 -24.62 -4.31
N TYR A 202 3.79 -24.60 -4.46
CA TYR A 202 2.92 -24.39 -3.31
C TYR A 202 2.81 -25.71 -2.56
N GLN A 203 3.34 -25.78 -1.34
CA GLN A 203 3.09 -26.94 -0.49
C GLN A 203 1.64 -26.89 0.02
N PRO A 204 0.95 -28.04 0.16
CA PRO A 204 -0.48 -28.09 0.49
C PRO A 204 -0.79 -27.79 1.97
N PHE A 205 0.12 -27.15 2.72
CA PHE A 205 -0.11 -26.84 4.12
C PHE A 205 -0.21 -25.35 4.39
N VAL A 206 -1.03 -25.04 5.39
CA VAL A 206 -1.37 -23.70 5.81
C VAL A 206 -0.11 -22.95 6.28
N GLY A 207 0.24 -21.85 5.59
CA GLY A 207 1.40 -20.99 5.90
C GLY A 207 2.69 -21.31 5.13
N ALA A 208 2.67 -22.27 4.21
CA ALA A 208 3.74 -22.40 3.22
C ALA A 208 3.52 -21.36 2.11
N ASN A 209 4.47 -20.43 1.99
CA ASN A 209 4.59 -19.62 0.78
C ASN A 209 5.32 -20.44 -0.29
N ALA A 210 5.33 -19.94 -1.52
CA ALA A 210 6.03 -20.61 -2.62
C ALA A 210 7.56 -20.56 -2.44
N ASP A 211 8.30 -21.40 -3.17
CA ASP A 211 9.76 -21.32 -3.19
C ASP A 211 10.19 -19.93 -3.71
N SER A 212 11.32 -19.42 -3.22
CA SER A 212 11.82 -18.13 -3.66
C SER A 212 13.31 -17.93 -3.43
N VAL A 213 13.86 -16.95 -4.14
CA VAL A 213 15.00 -16.19 -3.63
C VAL A 213 14.55 -15.47 -2.36
N SER A 214 15.36 -15.58 -1.33
CA SER A 214 15.15 -15.07 0.02
C SER A 214 16.00 -13.83 0.22
N GLY A 215 15.37 -12.75 0.63
CA GLY A 215 16.00 -11.45 0.81
C GLY A 215 16.68 -10.98 -0.47
N GLU A 216 17.51 -9.95 -0.31
CA GLU A 216 18.20 -9.31 -1.41
C GLU A 216 19.26 -10.21 -2.04
N VAL A 217 19.44 -10.11 -3.37
CA VAL A 217 20.58 -10.68 -4.08
C VAL A 217 21.79 -9.78 -3.82
N VAL A 218 22.88 -10.34 -3.34
CA VAL A 218 23.97 -9.59 -2.71
C VAL A 218 25.24 -9.60 -3.57
N PRO A 219 25.62 -8.49 -4.24
CA PRO A 219 26.90 -8.41 -4.94
C PRO A 219 28.10 -8.47 -3.97
N ASP A 220 29.13 -9.26 -4.29
CA ASP A 220 30.38 -9.35 -3.52
C ASP A 220 31.59 -8.66 -4.21
N GLY A 221 31.33 -7.94 -5.30
CA GLY A 221 32.35 -7.29 -6.14
C GLY A 221 33.02 -8.20 -7.18
N THR A 222 32.89 -9.52 -7.05
CA THR A 222 33.40 -10.52 -8.02
C THR A 222 32.33 -11.49 -8.52
N GLY A 223 31.16 -11.44 -7.89
CA GLY A 223 29.99 -12.26 -8.13
C GLY A 223 28.86 -11.77 -7.21
N LEU A 224 27.97 -12.69 -6.84
CA LEU A 224 26.82 -12.42 -5.98
C LEU A 224 26.45 -13.62 -5.13
N TRP A 225 25.83 -13.35 -3.99
CA TRP A 225 25.25 -14.33 -3.10
C TRP A 225 23.72 -14.26 -3.17
N ALA A 226 23.07 -15.41 -3.30
CA ALA A 226 21.62 -15.52 -3.31
C ALA A 226 21.20 -16.65 -2.37
N GLN A 227 20.41 -16.31 -1.35
CA GLN A 227 19.78 -17.30 -0.48
C GLN A 227 18.46 -17.72 -1.11
N TYR A 228 18.13 -19.00 -1.03
CA TYR A 228 16.87 -19.56 -1.50
C TYR A 228 16.15 -20.21 -0.33
N VAL A 229 14.88 -19.88 -0.16
CA VAL A 229 13.99 -20.59 0.74
C VAL A 229 13.23 -21.66 -0.05
N ARG A 230 13.58 -22.91 0.27
CA ARG A 230 13.05 -24.18 -0.24
C ARG A 230 13.12 -24.47 -1.75
N PRO A 231 14.28 -24.46 -2.42
CA PRO A 231 14.34 -24.90 -3.81
C PRO A 231 14.36 -26.45 -3.96
N ASN A 232 13.35 -27.18 -3.44
CA ASN A 232 13.08 -28.62 -3.66
C ASN A 232 13.85 -29.70 -2.87
N ASP A 233 13.58 -29.82 -1.56
CA ASP A 233 13.93 -31.01 -0.78
C ASP A 233 12.86 -31.35 0.29
N ALA A 234 12.42 -32.62 0.34
CA ALA A 234 11.62 -33.20 1.43
C ALA A 234 12.25 -33.03 2.83
N ASN A 235 13.55 -32.72 2.88
CA ASN A 235 14.34 -32.53 4.10
C ASN A 235 14.35 -31.07 4.60
N LEU A 236 13.58 -30.16 3.98
CA LEU A 236 13.36 -28.81 4.50
C LEU A 236 14.68 -28.02 4.65
N GLN A 237 15.30 -27.68 3.53
CA GLN A 237 16.58 -26.97 3.49
C GLN A 237 16.44 -25.56 2.90
N THR A 238 17.27 -24.63 3.35
CA THR A 238 17.56 -23.37 2.66
C THR A 238 18.93 -23.50 2.00
N THR A 239 19.09 -22.96 0.79
CA THR A 239 20.33 -23.05 0.03
C THR A 239 20.90 -21.68 -0.19
N LEU A 240 22.20 -21.50 0.06
CA LEU A 240 22.95 -20.31 -0.30
C LEU A 240 23.79 -20.63 -1.55
N TYR A 241 23.59 -19.85 -2.59
CA TYR A 241 24.38 -19.89 -3.81
C TYR A 241 25.35 -18.73 -3.87
N ARG A 242 26.57 -19.00 -4.35
CA ARG A 242 27.43 -17.96 -4.91
C ARG A 242 27.42 -18.10 -6.43
N LEU A 243 27.09 -17.04 -7.12
CA LEU A 243 27.09 -16.96 -8.57
C LEU A 243 28.20 -16.00 -9.02
N ASP A 244 28.78 -16.22 -10.19
CA ASP A 244 29.63 -15.21 -10.82
C ASP A 244 28.78 -14.09 -11.45
N LEU A 245 29.42 -13.07 -12.03
CA LEU A 245 28.72 -11.95 -12.67
C LEU A 245 27.92 -12.33 -13.93
N ASN A 246 28.07 -13.56 -14.43
CA ASN A 246 27.27 -14.13 -15.52
C ASN A 246 26.21 -15.11 -14.99
N LEU A 247 25.94 -15.04 -13.68
CA LEU A 247 25.01 -15.90 -12.96
C LEU A 247 25.33 -17.40 -13.06
N GLN A 248 26.59 -17.77 -13.23
CA GLN A 248 27.02 -19.17 -13.17
C GLN A 248 27.34 -19.58 -11.74
N GLU A 249 26.77 -20.69 -11.29
CA GLU A 249 27.03 -21.26 -9.96
C GLU A 249 28.53 -21.53 -9.75
N GLN A 250 29.09 -20.86 -8.74
CA GLN A 250 30.45 -21.09 -8.24
C GLN A 250 30.43 -21.93 -6.96
N CYS A 251 29.39 -21.73 -6.14
CA CYS A 251 29.25 -22.34 -4.83
C CYS A 251 27.79 -22.63 -4.49
N ARG A 252 27.57 -23.74 -3.77
CA ARG A 252 26.26 -24.10 -3.20
C ARG A 252 26.45 -24.67 -1.80
N VAL A 253 25.73 -24.13 -0.83
CA VAL A 253 25.72 -24.59 0.56
C VAL A 253 24.29 -24.75 1.03
N ASN A 254 23.97 -25.93 1.57
CA ASN A 254 22.66 -26.22 2.12
C ASN A 254 22.67 -26.15 3.64
N PHE A 255 21.64 -25.55 4.22
CA PHE A 255 21.40 -25.51 5.66
C PHE A 255 20.07 -26.20 5.99
N PRO A 256 19.97 -26.88 7.14
CA PRO A 256 18.67 -27.27 7.68
C PRO A 256 17.79 -26.02 7.85
N PHE A 257 16.48 -26.16 7.71
CA PHE A 257 15.55 -25.03 7.78
C PHE A 257 14.23 -25.44 8.44
N GLU A 258 13.74 -24.61 9.36
CA GLU A 258 12.42 -24.79 9.99
C GLU A 258 11.31 -24.25 9.07
N PRO A 259 10.42 -25.09 8.50
CA PRO A 259 9.44 -24.68 7.49
C PRO A 259 8.49 -23.58 7.95
N GLN A 260 8.15 -23.55 9.24
CA GLN A 260 7.26 -22.54 9.82
C GLN A 260 7.88 -21.14 9.82
N THR A 261 9.18 -21.02 9.57
CA THR A 261 9.88 -19.72 9.48
C THR A 261 9.83 -19.11 8.09
N GLN A 262 9.29 -19.83 7.08
CA GLN A 262 9.37 -19.44 5.68
C GLN A 262 8.83 -18.03 5.44
N GLY A 263 7.63 -17.70 5.97
CA GLY A 263 6.99 -16.40 5.79
C GLY A 263 7.85 -15.19 6.20
N ILE A 264 8.76 -15.38 7.15
CA ILE A 264 9.67 -14.32 7.62
C ILE A 264 11.07 -14.49 7.03
N GLY A 265 11.45 -15.74 6.72
CA GLY A 265 12.65 -16.08 5.97
C GLY A 265 12.73 -15.37 4.62
N PHE A 266 11.60 -15.09 3.95
CA PHE A 266 11.55 -14.38 2.66
C PHE A 266 12.35 -13.08 2.60
N TYR A 267 12.53 -12.39 3.72
CA TYR A 267 13.16 -11.07 3.73
C TYR A 267 14.60 -11.10 4.25
N GLY A 268 15.05 -12.24 4.79
CA GLY A 268 16.41 -12.41 5.28
C GLY A 268 17.41 -12.53 4.12
N ALA A 269 18.46 -11.70 4.15
CA ALA A 269 19.55 -11.69 3.19
C ALA A 269 20.90 -11.98 3.89
N PRO A 270 21.88 -12.57 3.21
CA PRO A 270 23.23 -12.69 3.75
C PRO A 270 23.96 -11.34 3.84
N THR A 271 24.97 -11.25 4.70
CA THR A 271 25.95 -10.15 4.73
C THR A 271 27.31 -10.52 4.21
N VAL A 272 28.02 -9.60 3.55
CA VAL A 272 29.27 -9.89 2.84
C VAL A 272 30.37 -8.93 3.24
N ASP A 273 31.44 -9.49 3.80
CA ASP A 273 32.62 -8.72 4.16
C ASP A 273 33.47 -8.34 2.93
N LYS A 274 34.51 -7.54 3.17
CA LYS A 274 35.47 -7.11 2.13
C LYS A 274 36.21 -8.25 1.43
N ASP A 275 36.22 -9.45 2.02
CA ASP A 275 36.91 -10.63 1.48
C ASP A 275 35.93 -11.54 0.71
N GLY A 276 34.66 -11.14 0.58
CA GLY A 276 33.62 -11.87 -0.12
C GLY A 276 33.00 -13.00 0.69
N ASN A 277 33.27 -13.08 2.01
CA ASN A 277 32.63 -14.09 2.86
C ASN A 277 31.20 -13.68 3.17
N ALA A 278 30.25 -14.58 2.91
CA ALA A 278 28.86 -14.41 3.29
C ALA A 278 28.63 -14.84 4.74
N TYR A 279 27.85 -14.08 5.49
CA TYR A 279 27.31 -14.47 6.78
C TYR A 279 25.80 -14.57 6.67
N VAL A 280 25.28 -15.75 6.99
CA VAL A 280 23.89 -16.12 6.77
C VAL A 280 23.27 -16.59 8.08
N VAL A 281 22.06 -16.14 8.32
CA VAL A 281 21.25 -16.60 9.44
C VAL A 281 20.31 -17.69 8.95
N VAL A 282 20.16 -18.74 9.77
CA VAL A 282 19.20 -19.81 9.53
C VAL A 282 18.56 -20.20 10.84
N THR A 283 17.26 -20.50 10.81
CA THR A 283 16.56 -21.06 11.95
C THR A 283 16.36 -22.55 11.72
N VAL A 284 16.87 -23.37 12.64
CA VAL A 284 16.80 -24.83 12.57
C VAL A 284 15.93 -25.40 13.70
N PRO A 285 15.26 -26.54 13.50
CA PRO A 285 14.62 -27.26 14.60
C PRO A 285 15.67 -27.87 15.55
N ASP A 286 15.36 -27.93 16.83
CA ASP A 286 16.16 -28.59 17.88
C ASP A 286 15.50 -29.90 18.37
N VAL A 287 16.21 -30.70 19.17
CA VAL A 287 15.85 -32.06 19.63
C VAL A 287 14.51 -32.10 20.38
N GLU A 288 14.10 -30.98 20.99
CA GLU A 288 12.83 -30.85 21.72
C GLU A 288 11.71 -30.19 20.90
N ASN A 289 11.89 -30.06 19.58
CA ASN A 289 11.02 -29.27 18.71
C ASN A 289 10.97 -27.77 19.12
N THR A 290 11.98 -27.33 19.87
CA THR A 290 12.29 -25.92 20.09
C THR A 290 13.05 -25.38 18.89
N ARG A 291 13.05 -24.07 18.69
CA ARG A 291 13.68 -23.40 17.55
C ARG A 291 15.07 -22.90 17.94
N ARG A 292 16.04 -22.93 17.02
CA ARG A 292 17.41 -22.45 17.26
C ARG A 292 17.87 -21.60 16.09
N GLY A 293 18.12 -20.32 16.33
CA GLY A 293 18.81 -19.44 15.40
C GLY A 293 20.29 -19.80 15.30
N GLN A 294 20.85 -19.78 14.10
CA GLN A 294 22.26 -20.04 13.84
C GLN A 294 22.82 -18.95 12.91
N LEU A 295 24.06 -18.55 13.15
CA LEU A 295 24.83 -17.69 12.27
C LEU A 295 26.00 -18.47 11.67
N TRP A 296 26.06 -18.52 10.35
CA TRP A 296 27.09 -19.19 9.59
C TRP A 296 27.93 -18.20 8.80
N ARG A 297 29.23 -18.45 8.70
CA ARG A 297 30.13 -17.84 7.70
C ARG A 297 30.34 -18.82 6.57
N VAL A 298 30.30 -18.34 5.33
CA VAL A 298 30.55 -19.08 4.10
C VAL A 298 31.56 -18.33 3.26
N THR A 299 32.70 -18.95 2.96
CA THR A 299 33.72 -18.33 2.11
C THR A 299 33.37 -18.45 0.62
N PRO A 300 33.99 -17.64 -0.26
CA PRO A 300 33.90 -17.78 -1.71
C PRO A 300 34.14 -19.19 -2.27
N ASP A 301 34.89 -20.02 -1.54
CA ASP A 301 35.24 -21.41 -1.87
C ASP A 301 34.31 -22.45 -1.17
N CYS A 302 33.13 -22.03 -0.71
CA CYS A 302 32.14 -22.84 0.00
C CYS A 302 32.56 -23.40 1.36
N GLN A 303 33.59 -22.85 2.01
CA GLN A 303 33.94 -23.30 3.35
C GLN A 303 32.97 -22.71 4.36
N THR A 304 32.31 -23.56 5.14
CA THR A 304 31.33 -23.15 6.14
C THR A 304 31.93 -23.14 7.53
N THR A 305 31.50 -22.20 8.37
CA THR A 305 31.84 -22.14 9.80
C THR A 305 30.61 -21.68 10.57
N LEU A 306 30.13 -22.49 11.51
CA LEU A 306 29.10 -22.07 12.47
C LEU A 306 29.75 -21.12 13.48
N LEU A 307 29.31 -19.86 13.50
CA LEU A 307 29.86 -18.83 14.37
C LEU A 307 29.11 -18.72 15.69
N ALA A 308 27.79 -18.85 15.67
CA ALA A 308 26.94 -18.70 16.85
C ALA A 308 25.64 -19.49 16.75
N GLU A 309 25.09 -19.76 17.93
CA GLU A 309 23.75 -20.33 18.10
C GLU A 309 22.97 -19.54 19.15
N ALA A 310 21.68 -19.35 18.90
CA ALA A 310 20.71 -18.74 19.80
C ALA A 310 19.60 -19.77 20.13
N PRO A 311 19.77 -20.58 21.19
CA PRO A 311 18.77 -21.57 21.58
C PRO A 311 17.44 -20.92 21.98
N GLY A 312 16.33 -21.47 21.51
CA GLY A 312 14.99 -20.98 21.83
C GLY A 312 14.56 -19.72 21.09
N SER A 313 15.35 -19.22 20.15
CA SER A 313 15.09 -17.97 19.43
C SER A 313 14.99 -18.18 17.91
N TRP A 314 14.24 -17.29 17.24
CA TRP A 314 14.14 -17.19 15.78
C TRP A 314 15.23 -16.24 15.27
N ALA A 315 15.91 -16.63 14.20
CA ALA A 315 16.83 -15.75 13.48
C ALA A 315 16.18 -15.37 12.15
N HIS A 316 15.58 -14.18 12.12
CA HIS A 316 14.85 -13.62 10.98
C HIS A 316 15.56 -12.44 10.34
N ALA A 317 15.98 -11.50 11.18
CA ALA A 317 16.75 -10.35 10.77
C ALA A 317 18.04 -10.76 10.06
N SER A 318 18.33 -10.11 8.93
CA SER A 318 19.64 -10.26 8.29
C SER A 318 20.73 -9.84 9.28
N PRO A 319 21.87 -10.55 9.28
CA PRO A 319 23.03 -10.16 10.08
C PRO A 319 23.59 -8.82 9.58
N THR A 320 24.10 -8.01 10.50
CA THR A 320 24.69 -6.69 10.18
C THR A 320 26.20 -6.71 10.41
N LEU A 321 27.00 -6.38 9.39
CA LEU A 321 28.44 -6.18 9.56
C LEU A 321 28.74 -4.83 10.22
N ALA A 322 29.75 -4.81 11.08
CA ALA A 322 30.25 -3.61 11.73
C ALA A 322 31.78 -3.54 11.73
N ASP A 323 32.32 -2.36 11.42
CA ASP A 323 33.74 -2.00 11.49
C ASP A 323 34.72 -2.98 10.79
N ASP A 324 34.25 -3.76 9.80
CA ASP A 324 35.00 -4.86 9.15
C ASP A 324 35.55 -5.91 10.12
N GLN A 325 34.99 -5.98 11.32
CA GLN A 325 35.51 -6.77 12.42
C GLN A 325 34.44 -7.59 13.10
N TYR A 326 33.19 -7.14 13.03
CA TYR A 326 32.09 -7.73 13.77
C TYR A 326 30.90 -8.05 12.89
N VAL A 327 30.15 -9.07 13.32
CA VAL A 327 28.80 -9.36 12.87
C VAL A 327 27.85 -9.24 14.05
N LEU A 328 26.76 -8.51 13.83
CA LEU A 328 25.63 -8.37 14.73
C LEU A 328 24.58 -9.42 14.36
N LEU A 329 24.22 -10.25 15.34
CA LEU A 329 23.16 -11.24 15.25
C LEU A 329 22.03 -10.83 16.20
N ALA A 330 20.91 -10.37 15.63
CA ALA A 330 19.70 -10.11 16.41
C ALA A 330 18.71 -11.27 16.24
N THR A 331 18.18 -11.73 17.37
CA THR A 331 17.16 -12.77 17.45
C THR A 331 16.16 -12.38 18.53
N ASP A 332 15.09 -13.17 18.70
CA ASP A 332 14.08 -12.94 19.74
C ASP A 332 14.73 -12.66 21.11
N GLY A 333 14.49 -11.46 21.65
CA GLY A 333 14.95 -11.01 22.96
C GLY A 333 16.45 -10.69 23.11
N ARG A 334 17.27 -10.79 22.06
CA ARG A 334 18.72 -10.58 22.19
C ARG A 334 19.40 -10.00 20.95
N LEU A 335 20.51 -9.29 21.20
CA LEU A 335 21.50 -8.91 20.20
C LEU A 335 22.88 -9.40 20.63
N GLN A 336 23.58 -10.11 19.74
CA GLN A 336 24.96 -10.56 19.93
C GLN A 336 25.90 -9.84 18.97
N ILE A 337 27.05 -9.38 19.46
CA ILE A 337 28.14 -8.83 18.65
C ILE A 337 29.28 -9.84 18.67
N LEU A 338 29.65 -10.35 17.50
CA LEU A 338 30.65 -11.39 17.33
C LEU A 338 31.78 -10.90 16.45
N THR A 339 33.01 -11.35 16.70
CA THR A 339 34.08 -11.19 15.71
C THR A 339 33.78 -12.00 14.45
N LEU A 340 34.45 -11.69 13.33
CA LEU A 340 34.32 -12.45 12.08
C LEU A 340 34.70 -13.94 12.19
N ASP A 341 35.40 -14.33 13.26
CA ASP A 341 35.77 -15.71 13.61
C ASP A 341 34.83 -16.35 14.66
N GLY A 342 33.76 -15.65 15.05
CA GLY A 342 32.70 -16.16 15.93
C GLY A 342 32.96 -16.00 17.43
N GLN A 343 33.97 -15.22 17.83
CA GLN A 343 34.13 -14.89 19.25
C GLN A 343 33.08 -13.84 19.64
N MET A 344 32.18 -14.18 20.56
CA MET A 344 31.25 -13.21 21.14
C MET A 344 32.03 -12.14 21.92
N VAL A 345 31.87 -10.89 21.51
CA VAL A 345 32.45 -9.70 22.13
C VAL A 345 31.50 -9.13 23.16
N GLN A 346 30.21 -9.10 22.84
CA GLN A 346 29.18 -8.50 23.66
C GLN A 346 27.81 -9.12 23.37
N GLU A 347 26.94 -9.14 24.39
CA GLU A 347 25.54 -9.53 24.27
C GLU A 347 24.66 -8.51 25.00
N TYR A 348 23.49 -8.21 24.42
CA TYR A 348 22.47 -7.36 24.98
C TYR A 348 21.15 -8.11 25.04
N ALA A 349 20.45 -8.00 26.18
CA ALA A 349 19.04 -8.32 26.24
C ALA A 349 18.25 -7.18 25.59
N LEU A 350 17.32 -7.52 24.70
CA LEU A 350 16.38 -6.57 24.13
C LEU A 350 15.21 -6.34 25.11
N ALA A 351 14.53 -5.21 24.96
CA ALA A 351 13.48 -4.78 25.87
C ALA A 351 12.18 -5.61 25.77
N SER A 352 11.99 -6.36 24.68
CA SER A 352 10.89 -7.31 24.49
C SER A 352 11.41 -8.68 24.06
N ASP A 353 10.60 -9.72 24.25
CA ASP A 353 10.83 -11.06 23.67
C ASP A 353 10.17 -11.22 22.29
N ALA A 354 9.55 -10.16 21.75
CA ALA A 354 9.00 -10.14 20.41
C ALA A 354 10.08 -10.41 19.35
N ARG A 355 9.65 -10.93 18.20
CA ARG A 355 10.58 -11.30 17.12
C ARG A 355 11.30 -10.08 16.57
N VAL A 356 12.51 -10.30 16.09
CA VAL A 356 13.31 -9.30 15.40
C VAL A 356 13.33 -9.60 13.91
N ASN A 357 12.47 -8.94 13.14
CA ASN A 357 12.41 -9.12 11.68
C ASN A 357 13.31 -8.13 10.94
N ALA A 358 13.52 -6.94 11.51
CA ALA A 358 14.37 -5.92 10.93
C ALA A 358 15.84 -6.12 11.31
N SER A 359 16.73 -5.93 10.34
CA SER A 359 18.17 -6.00 10.56
C SER A 359 18.62 -4.88 11.51
N PRO A 360 19.59 -5.12 12.42
CA PRO A 360 20.16 -4.06 13.24
C PRO A 360 20.73 -2.92 12.40
N VAL A 361 20.42 -1.68 12.77
CA VAL A 361 20.94 -0.48 12.11
C VAL A 361 22.04 0.15 12.95
N ILE A 362 23.15 0.56 12.33
CA ILE A 362 24.25 1.24 13.03
C ILE A 362 24.32 2.68 12.53
N HIS A 363 24.18 3.65 13.43
CA HIS A 363 24.36 5.06 13.09
C HIS A 363 25.16 5.76 14.17
N ASN A 364 26.28 6.38 13.77
CA ASN A 364 27.19 7.10 14.68
C ASN A 364 27.58 6.30 15.94
N GLY A 365 27.87 5.00 15.74
CA GLY A 365 28.25 4.06 16.80
C GLY A 365 27.10 3.61 17.72
N VAL A 366 25.86 4.02 17.44
CA VAL A 366 24.66 3.56 18.13
C VAL A 366 23.99 2.46 17.31
N ILE A 367 23.58 1.38 17.98
CA ILE A 367 22.85 0.27 17.34
C ILE A 367 21.36 0.43 17.63
N TYR A 368 20.54 0.31 16.60
CA TYR A 368 19.08 0.34 16.67
C TYR A 368 18.51 -1.01 16.27
N VAL A 369 17.60 -1.55 17.07
CA VAL A 369 16.90 -2.81 16.80
C VAL A 369 15.40 -2.64 17.04
N VAL A 370 14.59 -2.84 16.00
CA VAL A 370 13.13 -2.79 16.06
C VAL A 370 12.55 -4.20 16.12
N GLN A 371 11.63 -4.43 17.04
CA GLN A 371 10.93 -5.71 17.23
C GLN A 371 9.51 -5.64 16.65
N GLU A 372 8.91 -6.80 16.34
CA GLU A 372 7.55 -6.92 15.76
C GLU A 372 6.46 -6.19 16.58
N ASP A 373 6.66 -6.03 17.88
CA ASP A 373 5.72 -5.31 18.76
C ASP A 373 5.92 -3.79 18.77
N GLY A 374 6.78 -3.26 17.90
CA GLY A 374 7.13 -1.85 17.81
C GLY A 374 8.19 -1.40 18.81
N THR A 375 8.75 -2.30 19.63
CA THR A 375 9.81 -1.94 20.58
C THR A 375 11.09 -1.54 19.84
N LEU A 376 11.52 -0.29 20.02
CA LEU A 376 12.80 0.21 19.54
C LEU A 376 13.85 0.15 20.65
N ASN A 377 14.91 -0.64 20.43
CA ASN A 377 16.08 -0.71 21.28
C ASN A 377 17.16 0.24 20.74
N VAL A 378 17.67 1.12 21.60
CA VAL A 378 18.76 2.05 21.29
C VAL A 378 19.97 1.70 22.16
N ILE A 379 21.03 1.19 21.54
CA ILE A 379 22.21 0.67 22.23
C ILE A 379 23.42 1.56 21.93
N GLU A 380 23.73 2.41 22.90
CA GLU A 380 24.88 3.30 22.86
C GLU A 380 26.13 2.63 23.45
N ASN A 381 27.31 3.16 23.14
CA ASN A 381 28.60 2.71 23.70
C ASN A 381 28.85 1.21 23.49
N SER A 382 28.35 0.66 22.40
CA SER A 382 28.49 -0.75 22.02
C SER A 382 29.91 -1.15 21.65
N GLY A 383 30.77 -0.15 21.39
CA GLY A 383 32.12 -0.35 20.91
C GLY A 383 32.20 -0.47 19.39
N VAL A 384 31.06 -0.50 18.68
CA VAL A 384 31.04 -0.38 17.22
C VAL A 384 30.99 1.08 16.78
N SER A 385 31.54 1.40 15.61
CA SER A 385 31.55 2.76 15.05
C SER A 385 30.64 2.93 13.84
N GLY A 386 30.48 1.89 13.02
CA GLY A 386 29.66 1.89 11.82
C GLY A 386 29.73 0.57 11.06
N TYR A 387 29.33 0.58 9.79
CA TYR A 387 29.28 -0.62 8.93
C TYR A 387 30.65 -1.07 8.38
N GLY A 388 31.74 -0.32 8.59
CA GLY A 388 33.05 -0.61 8.00
C GLY A 388 33.12 -0.38 6.48
N SER A 389 34.03 -1.07 5.80
CA SER A 389 34.23 -1.14 4.34
C SER A 389 33.52 -2.31 3.67
N ALA A 390 32.70 -3.07 4.40
CA ALA A 390 31.88 -4.16 3.88
C ALA A 390 31.19 -3.80 2.56
N ILE A 391 31.14 -4.79 1.66
CA ILE A 391 30.58 -4.65 0.31
C ILE A 391 29.05 -4.72 0.40
N TRP A 392 28.48 -5.50 1.33
CA TRP A 392 27.03 -5.69 1.49
C TRP A 392 26.61 -6.33 2.83
N PRO A 393 25.30 -6.38 3.20
CA PRO A 393 24.39 -5.29 3.27
C PRO A 393 25.07 -4.27 4.14
N ARG A 394 25.28 -3.14 3.50
CA ARG A 394 24.85 -1.95 4.21
C ARG A 394 23.34 -2.06 4.12
N TYR A 395 22.58 -1.94 5.20
CA TYR A 395 21.19 -1.52 5.00
C TYR A 395 21.33 -0.12 4.36
N ARG A 396 21.37 -0.19 3.03
CA ARG A 396 21.49 0.73 1.91
C ARG A 396 22.49 1.89 1.89
N HIS A 397 23.71 1.70 2.37
CA HIS A 397 24.82 2.52 1.84
C HIS A 397 25.34 1.94 0.50
N ASP A 398 24.45 1.68 -0.46
CA ASP A 398 24.88 1.71 -1.87
C ASP A 398 25.46 3.12 -2.16
N ASN A 399 26.08 3.34 -3.31
CA ASN A 399 26.68 4.65 -3.63
C ASN A 399 25.65 5.80 -3.75
N SER A 400 24.39 5.57 -3.33
CA SER A 400 23.21 6.42 -3.45
C SER A 400 22.17 6.25 -2.31
N GLY A 401 22.51 5.73 -1.12
CA GLY A 401 22.11 6.34 0.15
C GLY A 401 20.77 6.06 0.84
N SER A 402 20.26 4.84 0.97
CA SER A 402 19.26 4.57 2.04
C SER A 402 19.88 4.21 3.38
N ALA A 403 19.37 4.81 4.46
CA ALA A 403 20.03 4.88 5.77
C ALA A 403 21.31 5.73 5.82
N ALA A 404 21.62 6.52 4.78
CA ALA A 404 22.52 7.65 4.93
C ALA A 404 21.84 8.76 5.75
N LEU A 405 21.90 8.66 7.07
CA LEU A 405 21.71 9.81 7.95
C LEU A 405 22.96 10.67 7.83
N GLY A 406 22.96 11.53 6.82
CA GLY A 406 24.16 12.16 6.27
C GLY A 406 25.14 12.65 7.34
N ASN A 407 26.36 12.11 7.32
CA ASN A 407 27.53 12.69 7.97
C ASN A 407 28.12 13.77 7.05
N GLU A 408 27.44 14.91 6.95
CA GLU A 408 28.10 16.12 6.46
C GLU A 408 28.66 16.90 7.63
N THR A 409 30.00 16.96 7.72
CA THR A 409 30.70 17.96 8.51
C THR A 409 30.35 19.34 7.96
N ALA A 410 29.31 19.96 8.53
CA ALA A 410 28.93 21.32 8.20
C ALA A 410 30.10 22.29 8.46
N ALA A 411 30.51 23.02 7.43
CA ALA A 411 31.35 24.19 7.59
C ALA A 411 30.63 25.22 8.49
N PRO A 412 31.35 25.93 9.37
CA PRO A 412 30.71 26.85 10.28
C PRO A 412 30.43 28.17 9.55
N SER A 413 29.18 28.42 9.15
CA SER A 413 28.53 29.73 9.29
C SER A 413 27.12 29.74 8.71
N ALA A 414 26.12 29.71 9.57
CA ALA A 414 24.91 30.48 9.38
C ALA A 414 24.44 30.94 10.77
N THR A 415 24.56 32.24 11.01
CA THR A 415 24.01 32.92 12.17
C THR A 415 22.52 32.63 12.29
N PHE A 416 22.12 31.99 13.39
CA PHE A 416 20.73 31.85 13.80
C PHE A 416 20.04 33.22 13.82
N LEU A 417 18.91 33.33 13.12
CA LEU A 417 17.97 34.43 13.27
C LEU A 417 17.24 34.28 14.63
N PRO A 418 16.82 35.40 15.23
CA PRO A 418 16.21 35.40 16.55
C PRO A 418 14.84 34.71 16.53
N ILE A 419 14.56 34.00 17.62
CA ILE A 419 13.27 33.43 17.98
C ILE A 419 12.20 34.52 17.84
N VAL A 420 11.30 34.33 16.86
CA VAL A 420 10.09 35.13 16.71
C VAL A 420 9.12 34.68 17.80
N THR A 421 8.91 35.55 18.79
CA THR A 421 7.71 35.51 19.63
C THR A 421 6.48 35.59 18.72
N ALA A 422 5.65 34.54 18.76
CA ALA A 422 4.39 34.45 18.03
C ALA A 422 3.56 35.72 18.28
N THR A 423 3.37 36.49 17.20
CA THR A 423 2.29 37.47 17.11
C THR A 423 1.01 36.66 16.90
N PRO A 424 -0.12 36.98 17.54
CA PRO A 424 -1.40 36.33 17.22
C PRO A 424 -1.75 36.63 15.77
N GLY A 425 -1.38 35.69 14.89
CA GLY A 425 -1.75 35.65 13.50
C GLY A 425 -3.23 35.35 13.42
N THR A 426 -3.90 35.98 12.47
CA THR A 426 -5.24 35.62 12.05
C THR A 426 -5.27 34.13 11.71
N ASP A 427 -5.87 33.30 12.57
CA ASP A 427 -6.12 31.88 12.33
C ASP A 427 -6.79 31.73 10.95
N THR A 428 -6.01 31.32 9.96
CA THR A 428 -6.56 30.72 8.74
C THR A 428 -7.29 29.47 9.20
N ALA A 429 -8.59 29.40 8.94
CA ALA A 429 -9.41 28.26 9.32
C ALA A 429 -8.75 26.98 8.80
N VAL A 430 -8.36 26.10 9.73
CA VAL A 430 -7.93 24.73 9.44
C VAL A 430 -9.21 23.93 9.20
N GLY A 431 -9.34 23.33 8.03
CA GLY A 431 -10.53 22.58 7.60
C GLY A 431 -10.65 22.50 6.08
N PRO A 432 -11.55 21.63 5.56
CA PRO A 432 -11.70 21.43 4.12
C PRO A 432 -12.20 22.71 3.42
N GLN A 433 -11.84 22.86 2.14
CA GLN A 433 -12.30 23.94 1.26
C GLN A 433 -13.83 24.02 1.20
N GLY A 434 -14.50 22.87 1.29
CA GLY A 434 -15.92 22.78 1.56
C GLY A 434 -16.36 21.36 1.83
N THR A 435 -17.62 21.21 2.24
CA THR A 435 -18.21 19.92 2.58
C THR A 435 -19.49 19.72 1.77
N PHE A 436 -19.73 18.50 1.32
CA PHE A 436 -20.99 18.13 0.70
C PHE A 436 -21.54 16.83 1.29
N VAL A 437 -22.85 16.70 1.21
CA VAL A 437 -23.59 15.49 1.60
C VAL A 437 -24.40 15.00 0.42
N THR A 438 -24.21 13.74 0.05
CA THR A 438 -25.05 13.02 -0.91
C THR A 438 -25.96 12.02 -0.20
N PHE A 439 -27.10 11.73 -0.82
CA PHE A 439 -27.97 10.63 -0.43
C PHE A 439 -28.19 9.72 -1.63
N HIS A 440 -27.67 8.50 -1.57
CA HIS A 440 -27.91 7.47 -2.59
C HIS A 440 -29.25 6.79 -2.31
N MET A 441 -30.24 7.03 -3.16
CA MET A 441 -31.54 6.36 -3.09
C MET A 441 -31.48 5.07 -3.89
N GLU A 442 -31.04 3.99 -3.21
CA GLU A 442 -30.67 2.73 -3.83
C GLU A 442 -31.81 2.10 -4.66
N VAL A 443 -31.44 1.35 -5.69
CA VAL A 443 -32.42 0.60 -6.50
C VAL A 443 -33.11 -0.44 -5.63
N SER A 444 -34.41 -0.26 -5.42
CA SER A 444 -35.17 -0.99 -4.41
C SER A 444 -36.59 -1.32 -4.88
N ARG A 445 -37.23 -2.27 -4.19
CA ARG A 445 -38.62 -2.66 -4.52
C ARG A 445 -39.59 -1.61 -3.96
N THR A 446 -40.65 -1.30 -4.70
CA THR A 446 -41.66 -0.29 -4.32
C THR A 446 -42.16 -0.40 -2.86
N PRO A 447 -42.43 -1.61 -2.29
CA PRO A 447 -42.84 -1.71 -0.89
C PRO A 447 -41.78 -1.22 0.11
N ARG A 448 -40.49 -1.38 -0.19
CA ARG A 448 -39.40 -0.87 0.66
C ARG A 448 -39.26 0.65 0.50
N VAL A 449 -39.35 1.18 -0.71
CA VAL A 449 -39.38 2.64 -0.94
C VAL A 449 -40.54 3.29 -0.16
N GLN A 450 -41.73 2.65 -0.17
CA GLN A 450 -42.87 3.12 0.62
C GLN A 450 -42.60 3.18 2.13
N THR A 451 -41.82 2.24 2.68
CA THR A 451 -41.46 2.26 4.11
C THR A 451 -40.36 3.26 4.43
N LEU A 452 -39.45 3.53 3.49
CA LEU A 452 -38.34 4.47 3.66
C LEU A 452 -38.74 5.93 3.41
N TRP A 453 -39.76 6.20 2.59
CA TRP A 453 -40.17 7.56 2.27
C TRP A 453 -40.42 8.46 3.50
N PRO A 454 -41.17 8.02 4.54
CA PRO A 454 -41.35 8.84 5.74
C PRO A 454 -40.06 9.08 6.55
N LEU A 455 -39.05 8.21 6.41
CA LEU A 455 -37.73 8.41 7.03
C LEU A 455 -36.92 9.43 6.21
N LEU A 456 -37.00 9.38 4.88
CA LEU A 456 -36.41 10.40 4.02
C LEU A 456 -37.00 11.79 4.30
N GLU A 457 -38.32 11.93 4.48
CA GLU A 457 -38.94 13.21 4.87
C GLU A 457 -38.41 13.72 6.22
N GLN A 458 -38.18 12.82 7.19
CA GLN A 458 -37.57 13.17 8.48
C GLN A 458 -36.11 13.59 8.34
N PHE A 459 -35.34 12.89 7.50
CA PHE A 459 -33.96 13.23 7.15
C PHE A 459 -33.88 14.64 6.54
N MET A 460 -34.75 14.96 5.58
CA MET A 460 -34.80 16.27 4.93
C MET A 460 -35.16 17.38 5.92
N ALA A 461 -36.17 17.15 6.76
CA ALA A 461 -36.54 18.11 7.81
C ALA A 461 -35.40 18.32 8.84
N LEU A 462 -34.58 17.29 9.10
CA LEU A 462 -33.41 17.39 9.95
C LEU A 462 -32.29 18.17 9.26
N ALA A 463 -31.99 17.89 7.99
CA ALA A 463 -31.01 18.63 7.21
C ALA A 463 -31.34 20.13 7.17
N ASP A 464 -32.61 20.46 6.93
CA ASP A 464 -33.12 21.83 6.97
C ASP A 464 -32.92 22.53 8.31
N ARG A 465 -33.15 21.81 9.41
CA ARG A 465 -32.97 22.35 10.77
C ARG A 465 -31.51 22.76 11.02
N TYR A 466 -30.55 22.02 10.46
CA TYR A 466 -29.13 22.30 10.62
C TYR A 466 -28.53 23.13 9.48
N GLY A 467 -29.33 23.51 8.47
CA GLY A 467 -28.86 24.26 7.32
C GLY A 467 -27.97 23.45 6.37
N VAL A 468 -28.08 22.12 6.40
CA VAL A 468 -27.33 21.21 5.53
C VAL A 468 -28.03 21.09 4.19
N LYS A 469 -27.37 21.50 3.10
CA LYS A 469 -27.90 21.29 1.74
C LYS A 469 -27.38 19.97 1.20
N VAL A 470 -28.32 19.18 0.69
CA VAL A 470 -28.11 17.75 0.34
C VAL A 470 -28.29 17.57 -1.15
N THR A 471 -27.44 16.74 -1.74
CA THR A 471 -27.58 16.24 -3.10
C THR A 471 -28.31 14.90 -3.08
N LEU A 472 -29.58 14.90 -3.47
CA LEU A 472 -30.46 13.73 -3.46
C LEU A 472 -30.34 12.98 -4.78
N GLN A 473 -29.61 11.87 -4.79
CA GLN A 473 -29.41 11.06 -5.98
C GLN A 473 -30.53 10.01 -6.09
N PHE A 474 -31.51 10.28 -6.97
CA PHE A 474 -32.67 9.42 -7.17
C PHE A 474 -32.34 8.28 -8.14
N SER A 475 -32.63 7.04 -7.75
CA SER A 475 -32.78 5.95 -8.72
C SER A 475 -34.17 5.93 -9.34
N THR A 476 -34.32 5.14 -10.41
CA THR A 476 -35.58 5.00 -11.14
C THR A 476 -36.73 4.52 -10.26
N THR A 477 -36.44 3.64 -9.31
CA THR A 477 -37.44 3.04 -8.40
C THR A 477 -38.02 4.08 -7.43
N TRP A 478 -37.20 5.02 -6.97
CA TRP A 478 -37.62 6.13 -6.13
C TRP A 478 -38.38 7.19 -6.93
N ALA A 479 -37.91 7.54 -8.13
CA ALA A 479 -38.62 8.46 -9.01
C ALA A 479 -40.01 7.93 -9.42
N ASP A 480 -40.12 6.64 -9.78
CA ASP A 480 -41.40 5.98 -10.07
C ASP A 480 -42.37 6.05 -8.89
N TYR A 481 -41.87 5.85 -7.66
CA TYR A 481 -42.66 5.99 -6.45
C TYR A 481 -43.17 7.43 -6.29
N VAL A 482 -42.33 8.44 -6.53
CA VAL A 482 -42.72 9.86 -6.47
C VAL A 482 -43.84 10.15 -7.47
N TYR A 483 -43.69 9.71 -8.73
CA TYR A 483 -44.68 9.94 -9.78
C TYR A 483 -46.02 9.27 -9.46
N LYS A 484 -46.01 8.00 -9.05
CA LYS A 484 -47.24 7.24 -8.77
C LYS A 484 -48.00 7.74 -7.55
N ASN A 485 -47.32 8.38 -6.60
CA ASN A 485 -47.93 8.86 -5.37
C ASN A 485 -48.16 10.38 -5.35
N ASN A 486 -47.97 11.08 -6.48
CA ASN A 486 -48.13 12.53 -6.61
C ASN A 486 -47.26 13.32 -5.61
N LEU A 487 -45.99 12.93 -5.44
CA LEU A 487 -45.06 13.53 -4.49
C LEU A 487 -44.10 14.55 -5.13
N LEU A 488 -44.31 14.92 -6.40
CA LEU A 488 -43.44 15.88 -7.11
C LEU A 488 -43.37 17.24 -6.42
N ASP A 489 -44.51 17.74 -5.93
CA ASP A 489 -44.55 19.02 -5.21
C ASP A 489 -43.66 19.00 -3.94
N THR A 490 -43.52 17.83 -3.30
CA THR A 490 -42.63 17.64 -2.15
C THR A 490 -41.16 17.72 -2.58
N VAL A 491 -40.79 17.00 -3.66
CA VAL A 491 -39.41 17.02 -4.18
C VAL A 491 -39.02 18.41 -4.68
N TYR A 492 -39.91 19.08 -5.42
CA TYR A 492 -39.71 20.46 -5.85
C TYR A 492 -39.61 21.43 -4.68
N ALA A 493 -40.32 21.18 -3.57
CA ALA A 493 -40.15 22.00 -2.37
C ALA A 493 -38.76 21.83 -1.74
N TRP A 494 -38.17 20.63 -1.77
CA TRP A 494 -36.78 20.42 -1.34
C TRP A 494 -35.80 21.15 -2.27
N GLU A 495 -35.97 21.00 -3.58
CA GLU A 495 -35.12 21.68 -4.57
C GLU A 495 -35.21 23.22 -4.46
N ALA A 496 -36.43 23.75 -4.32
CA ALA A 496 -36.66 25.19 -4.10
C ALA A 496 -36.08 25.70 -2.77
N ASN A 497 -35.84 24.82 -1.81
CA ASN A 497 -35.15 25.10 -0.55
C ASN A 497 -33.63 24.94 -0.68
N GLY A 498 -33.09 24.77 -1.89
CA GLY A 498 -31.65 24.73 -2.17
C GLY A 498 -31.00 23.36 -1.97
N HIS A 499 -31.78 22.28 -1.86
CA HIS A 499 -31.25 20.94 -2.08
C HIS A 499 -31.08 20.69 -3.57
N GLU A 500 -30.22 19.75 -3.93
CA GLU A 500 -30.01 19.34 -5.32
C GLU A 500 -30.71 18.01 -5.57
N ILE A 501 -31.32 17.87 -6.76
CA ILE A 501 -31.89 16.63 -7.24
C ILE A 501 -30.95 16.08 -8.32
N ALA A 502 -30.49 14.86 -8.13
CA ALA A 502 -29.41 14.23 -8.89
C ALA A 502 -29.80 12.80 -9.31
N LEU A 503 -28.98 12.16 -10.14
CA LEU A 503 -29.20 10.79 -10.62
C LEU A 503 -28.43 9.77 -9.77
N HIS A 504 -29.06 8.66 -9.40
CA HIS A 504 -28.39 7.44 -8.93
C HIS A 504 -28.65 6.32 -9.94
N HIS A 505 -27.62 5.80 -10.61
CA HIS A 505 -27.75 4.82 -11.70
C HIS A 505 -26.95 3.54 -11.43
N HIS A 506 -27.61 2.40 -11.57
CA HIS A 506 -26.94 1.10 -11.53
C HIS A 506 -26.94 0.50 -12.92
N GLY A 507 -25.76 0.44 -13.54
CA GLY A 507 -25.56 -0.10 -14.87
C GLY A 507 -25.60 -1.64 -14.94
N PRO A 508 -25.46 -2.21 -16.15
CA PRO A 508 -25.74 -3.62 -16.42
C PRO A 508 -24.79 -4.60 -15.73
N THR A 509 -23.64 -4.14 -15.23
CA THR A 509 -22.71 -4.98 -14.46
C THR A 509 -23.03 -4.99 -12.96
N HIS A 510 -23.86 -4.07 -12.49
CA HIS A 510 -24.23 -3.96 -11.08
C HIS A 510 -25.33 -4.97 -10.68
N LYS A 511 -25.22 -5.54 -9.46
CA LYS A 511 -26.18 -6.54 -8.94
C LYS A 511 -27.62 -6.05 -8.83
N PHE A 512 -27.81 -4.73 -8.81
CA PHE A 512 -29.11 -4.08 -8.70
C PHE A 512 -29.36 -3.16 -9.90
N PHE A 513 -29.07 -3.65 -11.11
CA PHE A 513 -29.36 -2.98 -12.39
C PHE A 513 -30.78 -2.39 -12.41
N ASP A 514 -30.91 -1.12 -12.78
CA ASP A 514 -32.19 -0.41 -12.79
C ASP A 514 -32.96 -0.53 -14.11
N GLY A 515 -32.36 -1.14 -15.13
CA GLY A 515 -32.99 -1.46 -16.40
C GLY A 515 -32.52 -0.63 -17.59
N TYR A 516 -31.73 0.41 -17.41
CA TYR A 516 -31.33 1.31 -18.50
C TYR A 516 -29.84 1.19 -18.80
N THR A 517 -29.43 1.12 -20.06
CA THR A 517 -28.00 1.12 -20.43
C THR A 517 -27.79 1.40 -21.90
N ASN A 518 -26.68 2.04 -22.26
CA ASN A 518 -26.25 2.14 -23.67
C ASN A 518 -25.58 0.83 -24.16
N ASN A 519 -25.33 -0.13 -23.26
CA ASN A 519 -24.70 -1.42 -23.56
C ASN A 519 -25.65 -2.60 -23.26
N PRO A 520 -26.72 -2.79 -24.06
CA PRO A 520 -27.72 -3.83 -23.80
C PRO A 520 -27.15 -5.25 -23.81
N ASP A 521 -26.03 -5.48 -24.51
CA ASP A 521 -25.38 -6.78 -24.58
C ASP A 521 -24.66 -7.17 -23.26
N ALA A 522 -24.38 -6.20 -22.38
CA ALA A 522 -23.80 -6.43 -21.06
C ALA A 522 -24.84 -6.85 -20.01
N VAL A 523 -26.14 -6.72 -20.29
CA VAL A 523 -27.22 -7.06 -19.35
C VAL A 523 -27.21 -8.56 -19.06
N ARG A 524 -26.87 -8.92 -17.81
CA ARG A 524 -26.78 -10.33 -17.40
C ARG A 524 -28.16 -10.87 -17.05
N THR A 525 -28.58 -11.94 -17.75
CA THR A 525 -29.86 -12.62 -17.50
C THR A 525 -29.74 -13.88 -16.63
N ASP A 526 -28.52 -14.24 -16.21
CA ASP A 526 -28.22 -15.44 -15.44
C ASP A 526 -27.19 -15.21 -14.32
N GLY A 527 -27.12 -16.15 -13.38
CA GLY A 527 -26.18 -16.09 -12.24
C GLY A 527 -26.64 -15.19 -11.08
N TRP A 528 -25.69 -14.87 -10.19
CA TRP A 528 -25.92 -14.02 -9.02
C TRP A 528 -26.28 -12.56 -9.36
N TYR A 529 -25.97 -12.13 -10.60
CA TYR A 529 -26.22 -10.80 -11.13
C TYR A 529 -27.48 -10.73 -12.01
N ALA A 530 -28.28 -11.79 -12.07
CA ALA A 530 -29.53 -11.78 -12.83
C ALA A 530 -30.52 -10.76 -12.24
N THR A 531 -31.04 -9.89 -13.09
CA THR A 531 -31.94 -8.79 -12.71
C THR A 531 -33.38 -9.14 -13.06
N ASP A 532 -34.34 -8.84 -12.17
CA ASP A 532 -35.77 -9.11 -12.39
C ASP A 532 -36.38 -8.13 -13.42
N VAL A 533 -35.72 -6.99 -13.68
CA VAL A 533 -36.25 -5.86 -14.48
C VAL A 533 -35.96 -6.03 -15.97
N GLY A 534 -34.81 -6.63 -16.32
CA GLY A 534 -34.34 -6.74 -17.71
C GLY A 534 -34.01 -5.38 -18.33
N TYR A 535 -33.78 -5.34 -19.65
CA TYR A 535 -33.52 -4.11 -20.39
C TYR A 535 -34.83 -3.33 -20.67
N LEU A 536 -34.88 -2.07 -20.23
CA LEU A 536 -36.01 -1.15 -20.37
C LEU A 536 -35.79 -0.07 -21.43
N GLY A 537 -34.54 0.33 -21.68
CA GLY A 537 -34.20 1.42 -22.59
C GLY A 537 -32.72 1.82 -22.48
N ASP A 538 -32.31 2.82 -23.27
CA ASP A 538 -30.97 3.40 -23.20
C ASP A 538 -30.89 4.56 -22.19
N MET A 539 -29.75 5.26 -22.14
CA MET A 539 -29.58 6.38 -21.21
C MET A 539 -30.42 7.61 -21.58
N ASP A 540 -30.80 7.79 -22.85
CA ASP A 540 -31.73 8.85 -23.25
C ASP A 540 -33.13 8.54 -22.71
N ASP A 541 -33.55 7.27 -22.75
CA ASP A 541 -34.79 6.80 -22.14
C ASP A 541 -34.77 7.00 -20.61
N LEU A 542 -33.65 6.71 -19.94
CA LEU A 542 -33.49 6.97 -18.51
C LEU A 542 -33.65 8.46 -18.20
N MET A 543 -32.91 9.32 -18.90
CA MET A 543 -32.94 10.76 -18.65
C MET A 543 -34.31 11.35 -18.96
N ALA A 544 -35.00 10.87 -19.99
CA ALA A 544 -36.38 11.26 -20.28
C ALA A 544 -37.32 10.86 -19.14
N PHE A 545 -37.18 9.64 -18.62
CA PHE A 545 -37.96 9.15 -17.47
C PHE A 545 -37.69 9.97 -16.20
N MET A 546 -36.42 10.27 -15.91
CA MET A 546 -36.01 10.99 -14.70
C MET A 546 -36.28 12.50 -14.80
N SER A 547 -36.31 13.08 -16.00
CA SER A 547 -36.42 14.54 -16.21
C SER A 547 -37.50 15.25 -15.40
N PRO A 548 -38.71 14.69 -15.14
CA PRO A 548 -39.72 15.39 -14.36
C PRO A 548 -39.40 15.48 -12.86
N ILE A 549 -38.39 14.78 -12.32
CA ILE A 549 -38.12 14.78 -10.88
C ILE A 549 -37.47 16.09 -10.39
N SER A 550 -36.83 16.83 -11.30
CA SER A 550 -36.09 18.07 -11.02
C SER A 550 -36.59 19.22 -11.90
N GLN A 551 -36.69 20.42 -11.32
CA GLN A 551 -36.98 21.66 -12.03
C GLN A 551 -35.71 22.33 -12.58
N ASN A 552 -34.55 22.01 -12.00
CA ASN A 552 -33.26 22.60 -12.39
C ASN A 552 -32.44 21.70 -13.32
N GLY A 553 -32.88 20.47 -13.55
CA GLY A 553 -32.15 19.46 -14.33
C GLY A 553 -31.21 18.62 -13.46
N LEU A 554 -30.79 17.49 -14.00
CA LEU A 554 -29.91 16.53 -13.32
C LEU A 554 -28.48 16.78 -13.78
N VAL A 555 -27.70 17.52 -12.98
CA VAL A 555 -26.31 17.89 -13.31
C VAL A 555 -25.27 17.11 -12.51
N THR A 556 -25.67 16.44 -11.43
CA THR A 556 -24.83 15.53 -10.64
C THR A 556 -25.35 14.10 -10.75
N ALA A 557 -24.45 13.13 -10.70
CA ALA A 557 -24.80 11.72 -10.55
C ALA A 557 -23.87 10.96 -9.60
N GLY A 558 -24.38 9.85 -9.07
CA GLY A 558 -23.62 8.69 -8.60
C GLY A 558 -24.05 7.51 -9.46
N MET A 559 -23.11 6.81 -10.10
CA MET A 559 -23.46 5.71 -10.99
C MET A 559 -22.37 4.65 -11.09
N SER A 560 -22.71 3.54 -11.73
CA SER A 560 -21.79 2.50 -12.20
C SER A 560 -21.85 2.40 -13.71
N ASP A 561 -20.82 1.81 -14.31
CA ASP A 561 -20.69 1.65 -15.77
C ASP A 561 -20.63 3.00 -16.52
N GLU A 562 -20.11 4.03 -15.86
CA GLU A 562 -20.01 5.42 -16.30
C GLU A 562 -19.35 5.58 -17.67
N ASP A 563 -18.36 4.74 -18.00
CA ASP A 563 -17.69 4.78 -19.31
C ASP A 563 -18.64 4.51 -20.48
N THR A 564 -19.75 3.80 -20.24
CA THR A 564 -20.77 3.49 -21.25
C THR A 564 -22.09 4.20 -21.00
N ASP A 565 -22.47 4.39 -19.75
CA ASP A 565 -23.80 4.83 -19.34
C ASP A 565 -23.84 6.30 -18.91
N TRP A 566 -22.74 7.06 -19.00
CA TRP A 566 -22.81 8.49 -18.68
C TRP A 566 -23.72 9.26 -19.66
N PRO A 567 -24.77 9.96 -19.20
CA PRO A 567 -25.70 10.68 -20.05
C PRO A 567 -25.24 12.12 -20.36
N GLU A 568 -25.74 12.69 -21.46
CA GLU A 568 -25.49 14.10 -21.79
C GLU A 568 -26.09 15.03 -20.72
N GLY A 569 -25.34 16.05 -20.32
CA GLY A 569 -25.80 17.12 -19.42
C GLY A 569 -25.49 16.89 -17.94
N VAL A 570 -25.01 15.71 -17.55
CA VAL A 570 -24.45 15.47 -16.20
C VAL A 570 -23.00 15.91 -16.18
N LEU A 571 -22.68 16.85 -15.29
CA LEU A 571 -21.40 17.55 -15.20
C LEU A 571 -20.52 17.06 -14.05
N TYR A 572 -21.14 16.55 -12.98
CA TYR A 572 -20.45 16.22 -11.73
C TYR A 572 -20.67 14.75 -11.36
N TYR A 573 -19.59 14.08 -10.97
CA TYR A 573 -19.62 12.71 -10.47
C TYR A 573 -19.25 12.69 -9.00
N ALA A 574 -20.21 12.35 -8.14
CA ALA A 574 -19.97 12.21 -6.70
C ALA A 574 -19.94 10.72 -6.35
N THR A 575 -18.74 10.14 -6.23
CA THR A 575 -18.52 8.68 -6.18
C THR A 575 -17.39 8.27 -5.23
N ASP A 576 -17.03 7.00 -5.17
CA ASP A 576 -15.76 6.52 -4.59
C ASP A 576 -14.62 6.54 -5.63
N SER A 577 -13.36 6.52 -5.19
CA SER A 577 -12.19 6.63 -6.09
C SER A 577 -11.81 5.34 -6.84
N GLY A 578 -12.64 4.30 -6.79
CA GLY A 578 -12.36 3.03 -7.45
C GLY A 578 -13.43 1.95 -7.22
N GLU A 579 -13.09 0.68 -7.44
CA GLU A 579 -14.06 -0.44 -7.36
C GLU A 579 -14.67 -0.67 -5.96
N ARG A 580 -14.10 -0.04 -4.93
CA ARG A 580 -14.57 -0.10 -3.55
C ARG A 580 -14.34 1.23 -2.84
N ALA A 581 -15.39 1.74 -2.21
CA ALA A 581 -15.29 2.83 -1.24
C ALA A 581 -14.26 2.55 -0.14
N THR A 582 -13.45 3.56 0.13
CA THR A 582 -12.45 3.58 1.20
C THR A 582 -12.67 4.79 2.11
N ARG A 583 -12.04 4.80 3.28
CA ARG A 583 -12.06 5.99 4.16
C ARG A 583 -11.28 7.17 3.57
N ASP A 584 -10.33 6.90 2.70
CA ASP A 584 -9.52 7.93 2.05
C ASP A 584 -10.39 8.80 1.12
N ASP A 585 -11.53 8.27 0.64
CA ASP A 585 -12.50 9.01 -0.17
C ASP A 585 -13.24 10.10 0.61
N LEU A 586 -13.10 10.13 1.95
CA LEU A 586 -13.69 11.19 2.78
C LEU A 586 -13.12 12.56 2.44
N LEU A 587 -11.85 12.64 2.04
CA LEU A 587 -11.17 13.89 1.65
C LEU A 587 -10.61 13.76 0.23
N SER A 588 -11.08 14.60 -0.68
CA SER A 588 -10.69 14.52 -2.08
C SER A 588 -10.47 15.90 -2.71
N ARG A 589 -9.69 15.91 -3.80
CA ARG A 589 -9.56 17.06 -4.70
C ARG A 589 -10.37 16.77 -5.96
N PRO A 590 -11.12 17.73 -6.52
CA PRO A 590 -11.91 17.45 -7.70
C PRO A 590 -11.02 17.16 -8.92
N VAL A 591 -11.38 16.13 -9.69
CA VAL A 591 -10.61 15.64 -10.84
C VAL A 591 -11.39 15.87 -12.13
N GLU A 592 -10.76 16.49 -13.12
CA GLU A 592 -11.38 16.62 -14.45
C GLU A 592 -11.11 15.35 -15.27
N THR A 593 -12.18 14.74 -15.80
CA THR A 593 -12.14 13.47 -16.53
C THR A 593 -13.10 13.49 -17.73
N THR A 594 -13.30 12.33 -18.37
CA THR A 594 -14.29 12.14 -19.43
C THR A 594 -14.95 10.78 -19.29
N HIS A 595 -16.29 10.75 -19.19
CA HIS A 595 -17.08 9.51 -19.20
C HIS A 595 -18.04 9.51 -20.39
N ASN A 596 -18.11 8.39 -21.11
CA ASN A 596 -18.88 8.23 -22.35
C ASN A 596 -18.69 9.41 -23.35
N GLY A 597 -17.50 10.00 -23.38
CA GLY A 597 -17.16 11.15 -24.25
C GLY A 597 -17.60 12.54 -23.74
N TYR A 598 -18.20 12.65 -22.56
CA TYR A 598 -18.59 13.91 -21.93
C TYR A 598 -17.56 14.36 -20.89
N PRO A 599 -17.21 15.65 -20.81
CA PRO A 599 -16.35 16.18 -19.77
C PRO A 599 -17.07 16.16 -18.42
N VAL A 600 -16.39 15.66 -17.38
CA VAL A 600 -16.96 15.49 -16.04
C VAL A 600 -15.95 15.92 -15.00
N THR A 601 -16.43 16.52 -13.90
CA THR A 601 -15.63 16.73 -12.69
C THR A 601 -16.02 15.68 -11.64
N GLU A 602 -15.09 14.79 -11.31
CA GLU A 602 -15.21 13.83 -10.22
C GLU A 602 -14.89 14.47 -8.88
N ILE A 603 -15.61 14.07 -7.84
CA ILE A 603 -15.31 14.39 -6.44
C ILE A 603 -15.71 13.19 -5.57
N TYR A 604 -14.83 12.80 -4.65
CA TYR A 604 -15.03 11.56 -3.91
C TYR A 604 -15.81 11.77 -2.60
N ASN A 605 -16.56 10.74 -2.23
CA ASN A 605 -17.27 10.64 -0.95
C ASN A 605 -17.15 9.23 -0.37
N THR A 606 -17.46 9.10 0.92
CA THR A 606 -17.47 7.81 1.60
C THR A 606 -18.69 7.65 2.51
N GLY A 607 -19.07 6.39 2.75
CA GLY A 607 -20.33 6.02 3.39
C GLY A 607 -20.33 6.21 4.90
N TYR A 608 -21.26 7.01 5.42
CA TYR A 608 -21.46 7.19 6.85
C TYR A 608 -22.39 6.12 7.42
N PHE A 609 -21.87 5.23 8.27
CA PHE A 609 -22.62 4.10 8.82
C PHE A 609 -23.36 3.28 7.75
N ILE A 610 -22.62 2.78 6.75
CA ILE A 610 -23.15 1.85 5.73
C ILE A 610 -22.49 0.49 5.95
N GLU A 611 -23.19 -0.44 6.62
CA GLU A 611 -22.61 -1.71 7.11
C GLU A 611 -21.92 -2.52 5.99
N HIS A 612 -22.53 -2.58 4.81
CA HIS A 612 -21.99 -3.39 3.71
C HIS A 612 -20.70 -2.86 3.08
N LEU A 613 -20.26 -1.64 3.42
CA LEU A 613 -18.94 -1.13 3.01
C LEU A 613 -17.80 -1.66 3.90
N GLY A 614 -18.11 -2.32 5.03
CA GLY A 614 -17.12 -2.84 5.95
C GLY A 614 -16.16 -1.74 6.44
N ASP A 615 -14.86 -1.95 6.25
CA ASP A 615 -13.82 -1.01 6.67
C ASP A 615 -13.87 0.33 5.91
N GLY A 616 -14.54 0.37 4.76
CA GLY A 616 -14.77 1.59 3.98
C GLY A 616 -15.78 2.55 4.61
N ALA A 617 -16.63 2.08 5.53
CA ALA A 617 -17.58 2.95 6.22
C ALA A 617 -16.86 3.84 7.25
N VAL A 618 -17.29 5.10 7.32
CA VAL A 618 -16.80 6.08 8.30
C VAL A 618 -17.79 6.30 9.44
N ASP A 619 -17.24 6.65 10.60
CA ASP A 619 -18.01 7.06 11.78
C ASP A 619 -17.80 8.55 12.12
N LEU A 620 -18.36 8.98 13.26
CA LEU A 620 -18.27 10.37 13.71
C LEU A 620 -16.83 10.81 14.03
N ASN A 621 -15.98 9.90 14.50
CA ASN A 621 -14.58 10.19 14.82
C ASN A 621 -13.79 10.41 13.54
N ASP A 622 -14.00 9.58 12.52
CA ASP A 622 -13.36 9.73 11.21
C ASP A 622 -13.68 11.12 10.61
N ILE A 623 -14.94 11.55 10.67
CA ILE A 623 -15.37 12.87 10.20
C ILE A 623 -14.77 14.00 11.04
N GLU A 624 -14.71 13.84 12.36
CA GLU A 624 -14.05 14.83 13.23
C GLU A 624 -12.56 14.97 12.90
N GLN A 625 -11.87 13.87 12.64
CA GLN A 625 -10.47 13.90 12.21
C GLN A 625 -10.32 14.59 10.86
N ALA A 626 -11.13 14.24 9.87
CA ALA A 626 -11.08 14.87 8.54
C ALA A 626 -11.28 16.39 8.61
N LEU A 627 -12.22 16.87 9.44
CA LEU A 627 -12.43 18.30 9.67
C LEU A 627 -11.21 19.01 10.29
N LEU A 628 -10.37 18.28 11.03
CA LEU A 628 -9.17 18.80 11.68
C LEU A 628 -7.92 18.73 10.80
N THR A 629 -7.87 17.78 9.86
CA THR A 629 -6.65 17.45 9.11
C THR A 629 -6.71 17.82 7.63
N ALA A 630 -7.89 18.12 7.08
CA ALA A 630 -8.05 18.44 5.67
C ALA A 630 -7.13 19.58 5.22
N ALA A 631 -6.52 19.39 4.05
CA ALA A 631 -5.77 20.44 3.39
C ALA A 631 -6.71 21.56 2.90
N PRO A 632 -6.22 22.80 2.74
CA PRO A 632 -7.05 23.94 2.32
C PRO A 632 -7.70 23.80 0.93
N ASP A 633 -7.23 22.87 0.11
CA ASP A 633 -7.72 22.56 -1.24
C ASP A 633 -8.48 21.22 -1.33
N GLU A 634 -8.69 20.55 -0.20
CA GLU A 634 -9.46 19.31 -0.12
C GLU A 634 -10.91 19.58 0.24
N TYR A 635 -11.79 18.75 -0.29
CA TYR A 635 -13.22 18.78 -0.02
C TYR A 635 -13.61 17.52 0.75
N MET A 636 -14.56 17.67 1.66
CA MET A 636 -15.08 16.53 2.43
C MET A 636 -16.40 16.03 1.86
N GLY A 637 -16.46 14.76 1.48
CA GLY A 637 -17.64 14.12 0.89
C GLY A 637 -18.22 13.02 1.77
N ILE A 638 -19.50 13.15 2.12
CA ILE A 638 -20.22 12.18 2.97
C ILE A 638 -21.43 11.65 2.22
N VAL A 639 -21.58 10.33 2.12
CA VAL A 639 -22.78 9.69 1.55
C VAL A 639 -23.61 8.96 2.61
N PHE A 640 -24.91 9.18 2.56
CA PHE A 640 -25.93 8.36 3.21
C PHE A 640 -26.62 7.49 2.16
N ASN A 641 -27.17 6.35 2.57
CA ASN A 641 -28.07 5.59 1.69
C ASN A 641 -29.30 5.04 2.44
N ASP A 642 -30.09 4.23 1.74
CA ASP A 642 -31.26 3.53 2.27
C ASP A 642 -30.98 2.80 3.59
N GLU A 643 -29.81 2.17 3.72
CA GLU A 643 -29.41 1.42 4.91
C GLU A 643 -29.18 2.36 6.10
N THR A 644 -28.50 3.49 5.90
CA THR A 644 -28.21 4.44 6.98
C THR A 644 -29.49 4.99 7.62
N ILE A 645 -30.51 5.35 6.83
CA ILE A 645 -31.77 5.85 7.40
C ILE A 645 -32.64 4.75 8.02
N GLU A 646 -32.48 3.51 7.56
CA GLU A 646 -33.24 2.36 8.07
C GLU A 646 -32.67 1.86 9.41
N GLN A 647 -31.35 1.82 9.53
CA GLN A 647 -30.66 1.17 10.65
C GLN A 647 -30.04 2.18 11.63
N ASP A 648 -29.52 3.30 11.12
CA ASP A 648 -28.65 4.21 11.85
C ASP A 648 -29.14 5.66 11.88
N PHE A 649 -30.44 5.88 11.70
CA PHE A 649 -31.05 7.23 11.68
C PHE A 649 -30.65 8.10 12.89
N ALA A 650 -30.45 7.48 14.06
CA ALA A 650 -30.05 8.17 15.29
C ALA A 650 -28.64 8.79 15.22
N GLN A 651 -27.79 8.36 14.29
CA GLN A 651 -26.42 8.86 14.10
C GLN A 651 -26.35 10.12 13.22
N ILE A 652 -27.43 10.47 12.52
CA ILE A 652 -27.45 11.59 11.56
C ILE A 652 -27.44 12.94 12.28
N GLU A 653 -28.24 13.11 13.34
CA GLU A 653 -28.26 14.37 14.09
C GLU A 653 -26.92 14.68 14.79
N PRO A 654 -26.24 13.71 15.45
CA PRO A 654 -24.88 13.91 15.95
C PRO A 654 -23.88 14.40 14.89
N LEU A 655 -23.94 13.86 13.67
CA LEU A 655 -23.09 14.32 12.57
C LEU A 655 -23.40 15.78 12.18
N PHE A 656 -24.67 16.13 11.99
CA PHE A 656 -25.02 17.51 11.65
C PHE A 656 -24.64 18.51 12.77
N GLN A 657 -24.74 18.07 14.03
CA GLN A 657 -24.23 18.85 15.17
C GLN A 657 -22.72 19.04 15.10
N LEU A 658 -21.95 18.00 14.78
CA LEU A 658 -20.49 18.09 14.62
C LEU A 658 -20.12 19.07 13.50
N LEU A 659 -20.73 18.95 12.32
CA LEU A 659 -20.49 19.84 11.18
C LEU A 659 -20.78 21.30 11.55
N GLN A 660 -21.91 21.57 12.20
CA GLN A 660 -22.26 22.91 12.68
C GLN A 660 -21.28 23.42 13.75
N GLN A 661 -20.86 22.57 14.70
CA GLN A 661 -19.89 22.93 15.75
C GLN A 661 -18.52 23.29 15.19
N ARG A 662 -18.11 22.63 14.10
CA ARG A 662 -16.86 22.90 13.38
C ARG A 662 -16.98 24.05 12.38
N GLY A 663 -18.17 24.61 12.21
CA GLY A 663 -18.41 25.69 11.24
C GLY A 663 -18.28 25.23 9.78
N ALA A 664 -18.37 23.92 9.53
CA ALA A 664 -18.35 23.36 8.18
C ALA A 664 -19.65 23.73 7.46
N GLN A 665 -19.54 24.49 6.37
CA GLN A 665 -20.67 24.80 5.51
C GLN A 665 -20.91 23.62 4.57
N VAL A 666 -22.10 23.02 4.65
CA VAL A 666 -22.49 21.90 3.78
C VAL A 666 -23.33 22.40 2.62
N GLU A 667 -22.82 22.21 1.41
CA GLU A 667 -23.45 22.61 0.16
C GLU A 667 -23.78 21.40 -0.72
N THR A 668 -24.60 21.60 -1.75
CA THR A 668 -24.81 20.59 -2.78
C THR A 668 -23.55 20.44 -3.64
N VAL A 669 -23.40 19.30 -4.32
CA VAL A 669 -22.22 19.03 -5.17
C VAL A 669 -22.09 20.08 -6.26
N SER A 670 -23.19 20.38 -6.96
CA SER A 670 -23.23 21.44 -7.97
C SER A 670 -22.79 22.82 -7.44
N SER A 671 -23.36 23.28 -6.33
CA SER A 671 -23.01 24.57 -5.72
C SER A 671 -21.55 24.64 -5.29
N LEU A 672 -21.00 23.52 -4.81
CA LEU A 672 -19.61 23.40 -4.42
C LEU A 672 -18.68 23.53 -5.63
N MET A 673 -19.00 22.82 -6.72
CA MET A 673 -18.18 22.76 -7.93
C MET A 673 -18.25 24.03 -8.77
N GLU A 674 -19.39 24.71 -8.82
CA GLU A 674 -19.53 25.99 -9.54
C GLU A 674 -18.71 27.15 -8.94
N ARG A 675 -18.34 27.05 -7.64
CA ARG A 675 -17.56 28.09 -6.95
C ARG A 675 -16.05 27.92 -7.08
N ARG A 676 -15.60 26.75 -7.51
CA ARG A 676 -14.18 26.44 -7.78
C ARG A 676 -13.72 27.25 -9.00
#